data_AF-E8QXP5-F1
#
_entry.id   AF-E8QXP5-F1
#
_cell.length_a   1.000
_cell.length_b   1.000
_cell.length_c   1.000
_cell.angle_alpha   90.00
_cell.angle_beta   90.00
_cell.angle_gamma   90.00
#
_symmetry.space_group_name_H-M   'P 1'
#
loop_
_entity.id
_entity.type
_entity.pdbx_description
1 polymer ?
#
loop_
_entity_poly.entity_id
_entity_poly.type
_entity_poly.pdbx_seq_one_letter_code
_entity_poly.pdbx_strand_id
1 'polypeptide(L)'
;MTPLDNPAPPQSSPARACQTQTRFRRPGRSLALWLTRAGVSLAWAWAGIVMTAAPAGAVPQIASVSPLGAQRGTEVEVTLTGTHLNDLEELIFFRPGIEVVKIENDAFDKARVTLKIAADCPPGLYDFRPRSRRGGLGALQSFSVGALNEIKEIEPNNDFTAPQEIPLGSTVNGVAGNEDVDYYAVKLTKGQRLTAEVEGIRLGITLFDPYVAILNSERFELATSDDAAQVRQDGIATIVAPEDGTYIVEVRESAYQGNGACFYRLHVGEYPRARAVFPAGGKAGSTVQLRWIGDPAGERTTTVTLPSDPESIARFTLFDQDERGISPAPYVFRISDLEDVNEDNAWADPNGPQPIPAPGAVNGVIDQPGDSDSFRFTAKKGQVFEIRAHARSIRSPLDPVLNVARLGGGVLAGNDDIAAGNPDCFIAFTAPEDADYVVTLYDHLGQGGPEFVYRIELTTPLPKVTLTPQAEQLRRGTPIGAASVPQGNRQAILVSAGRANYGQVLHLLAHDLPPGVVLKAPPFPTNLNLMPVIFEAAPDAAIGASLIQLDLGPDLTAASAQPPPPKPVVEFSHTSTLVYGQNNISFWDRVTDRYAVGVIQAVPFSIAAVEPQAPLVRNGSLELRVQARREPGFDGEITLNLPWNPPGVSSARNVKIPKDRSEATITLNANGNAPTQTWPIVVEATASLPNPSAPPNARTPNIDVRIASDFINLTIGTPHLSLASKPAGGEQGKEIFVAAELSKIRDFEGEALIELLGLPHQVSCEPVKVKADTTEVTFKLTTTTASPVGQHKGILARFTIQEHGEPVVFNVGLAPVRIDKPAPAPVQTAPTPQPQAQPAQPQTKPLSRLEQLRLEYQARQAARAEKAKADPQGQPPPSP
;
A
#
# COMPACT_ATOMS: atom_id res chain seq x y z
N MET A 1 -51.67 -20.34 34.13
CA MET A 1 -51.34 -20.25 35.57
C MET A 1 -50.78 -18.87 35.83
N THR A 2 -51.61 -18.04 36.45
CA THR A 2 -51.39 -16.68 36.98
C THR A 2 -50.49 -16.73 38.24
N PRO A 3 -50.10 -15.59 38.86
CA PRO A 3 -49.30 -14.46 38.35
C PRO A 3 -48.35 -13.92 39.46
N LEU A 4 -47.77 -12.72 39.30
CA LEU A 4 -47.56 -11.66 40.32
C LEU A 4 -46.82 -10.51 39.60
N ASP A 5 -47.52 -9.54 39.01
CA ASP A 5 -48.03 -8.27 39.59
C ASP A 5 -46.95 -7.23 40.04
N ASN A 6 -46.71 -6.23 39.16
CA ASN A 6 -46.93 -4.77 39.32
C ASN A 6 -46.35 -3.99 40.55
N PRO A 7 -46.32 -2.63 40.57
CA PRO A 7 -45.90 -1.63 39.56
C PRO A 7 -45.16 -0.37 40.15
N ALA A 8 -44.67 0.51 39.26
CA ALA A 8 -44.56 2.00 39.25
C ALA A 8 -44.40 2.92 40.51
N PRO A 9 -43.74 4.11 40.35
CA PRO A 9 -43.46 5.15 41.38
C PRO A 9 -44.59 6.21 41.51
N PRO A 10 -44.54 7.20 42.46
CA PRO A 10 -44.18 8.59 42.06
C PRO A 10 -43.70 9.62 43.15
N GLN A 11 -42.95 10.62 42.67
CA GLN A 11 -43.02 12.11 42.86
C GLN A 11 -42.96 12.87 44.23
N SER A 12 -42.19 13.98 44.14
CA SER A 12 -42.48 15.40 44.53
C SER A 12 -41.81 16.05 45.77
N SER A 13 -40.91 17.02 45.49
CA SER A 13 -40.78 18.46 45.91
C SER A 13 -41.19 18.93 47.34
N PRO A 14 -40.87 20.19 47.81
CA PRO A 14 -40.12 21.32 47.22
C PRO A 14 -39.13 22.10 48.15
N ALA A 15 -38.34 22.97 47.49
CA ALA A 15 -37.85 24.31 47.83
C ALA A 15 -37.89 24.90 49.27
N ARG A 16 -36.81 25.62 49.63
CA ARG A 16 -36.86 27.06 50.00
C ARG A 16 -35.49 27.75 50.05
N ALA A 17 -35.54 29.03 49.67
CA ALA A 17 -34.48 30.01 49.58
C ALA A 17 -33.99 30.53 50.95
N CYS A 18 -32.81 31.16 50.99
CA CYS A 18 -32.68 32.55 51.46
C CYS A 18 -31.28 33.12 51.16
N GLN A 19 -31.28 34.38 50.73
CA GLN A 19 -30.16 35.27 50.44
C GLN A 19 -29.35 35.65 51.69
N THR A 20 -28.09 36.07 51.52
CA THR A 20 -27.69 37.44 51.86
C THR A 20 -26.32 37.82 51.29
N GLN A 21 -26.26 39.02 50.72
CA GLN A 21 -25.07 39.74 50.26
C GLN A 21 -24.33 40.37 51.45
N THR A 22 -23.02 40.59 51.31
CA THR A 22 -22.44 41.93 51.58
C THR A 22 -21.11 42.13 50.85
N ARG A 23 -21.01 43.26 50.14
CA ARG A 23 -19.81 43.85 49.50
C ARG A 23 -18.92 44.53 50.56
N PHE A 24 -17.63 44.71 50.29
CA PHE A 24 -16.91 45.99 50.51
C PHE A 24 -15.60 46.07 49.70
N ARG A 25 -15.06 47.29 49.60
CA ARG A 25 -14.26 47.92 48.52
C ARG A 25 -12.73 47.68 48.56
N ARG A 26 -12.11 47.88 47.37
CA ARG A 26 -10.69 48.19 46.99
C ARG A 26 -10.08 49.45 47.72
N PRO A 27 -8.87 49.97 47.38
CA PRO A 27 -7.56 49.45 46.88
C PRO A 27 -6.32 50.05 47.63
N GLY A 28 -5.07 49.65 47.31
CA GLY A 28 -3.87 50.40 47.73
C GLY A 28 -2.53 49.84 47.26
N ARG A 29 -1.69 50.70 46.68
CA ARG A 29 -0.35 50.49 46.06
C ARG A 29 0.79 50.37 47.10
N SER A 30 1.91 49.71 46.78
CA SER A 30 3.26 50.34 46.67
C SER A 30 4.45 49.35 46.52
N LEU A 31 5.41 49.81 45.72
CA LEU A 31 6.78 49.37 45.38
C LEU A 31 7.70 48.98 46.57
N ALA A 32 8.63 48.03 46.38
CA ALA A 32 10.10 48.23 46.46
C ALA A 32 10.93 46.93 46.39
N LEU A 33 12.06 47.04 45.68
CA LEU A 33 13.15 46.09 45.38
C LEU A 33 13.96 45.62 46.60
N TRP A 34 14.52 44.40 46.57
CA TRP A 34 15.92 44.08 46.95
C TRP A 34 16.40 42.78 46.24
N LEU A 35 17.63 42.81 45.73
CA LEU A 35 18.36 41.74 45.03
C LEU A 35 18.96 40.70 46.00
N THR A 36 18.99 39.42 45.61
CA THR A 36 20.16 38.52 45.82
C THR A 36 20.14 37.27 44.91
N ARG A 37 21.26 37.14 44.17
CA ARG A 37 21.98 36.01 43.54
C ARG A 37 21.44 34.55 43.60
N ALA A 38 21.43 33.96 42.39
CA ALA A 38 22.05 32.69 41.94
C ALA A 38 21.50 31.33 42.43
N GLY A 39 21.09 30.51 41.45
CA GLY A 39 20.89 29.06 41.58
C GLY A 39 20.12 28.49 40.39
N VAL A 40 20.83 27.97 39.39
CA VAL A 40 20.25 27.27 38.23
C VAL A 40 19.60 25.97 38.71
N SER A 41 18.32 25.80 38.44
CA SER A 41 17.62 24.51 38.49
C SER A 41 16.50 24.57 37.45
N LEU A 42 16.76 24.00 36.27
CA LEU A 42 15.78 23.88 35.19
C LEU A 42 14.78 22.77 35.55
N ALA A 43 13.87 23.07 36.47
CA ALA A 43 12.74 22.19 36.77
C ALA A 43 11.65 22.44 35.72
N TRP A 44 11.43 21.46 34.84
CA TRP A 44 10.29 21.40 33.94
C TRP A 44 9.01 21.21 34.78
N ALA A 45 8.39 22.31 35.21
CA ALA A 45 7.09 22.30 35.86
C ALA A 45 5.99 22.22 34.78
N TRP A 46 5.66 21.00 34.34
CA TRP A 46 4.41 20.75 33.62
C TRP A 46 3.30 20.60 34.66
N ALA A 47 2.40 21.59 34.73
CA ALA A 47 1.18 21.50 35.50
C ALA A 47 0.31 20.36 34.94
N GLY A 48 0.31 19.21 35.64
CA GLY A 48 -0.49 18.06 35.28
C GLY A 48 -1.97 18.32 35.51
N ILE A 49 -2.70 18.61 34.43
CA ILE A 49 -4.14 18.36 34.39
C ILE A 49 -4.30 16.85 34.40
N VAL A 50 -4.79 16.30 35.51
CA VAL A 50 -5.19 14.88 35.58
C VAL A 50 -6.45 14.74 34.74
N MET A 51 -6.29 14.44 33.44
CA MET A 51 -7.38 13.94 32.63
C MET A 51 -7.62 12.49 33.02
N THR A 52 -8.78 12.19 33.61
CA THR A 52 -9.23 10.81 33.74
C THR A 52 -9.43 10.24 32.34
N ALA A 53 -8.57 9.31 31.92
CA ALA A 53 -8.70 8.65 30.63
C ALA A 53 -10.07 7.96 30.54
N ALA A 54 -10.88 8.37 29.55
CA ALA A 54 -12.08 7.63 29.21
C ALA A 54 -11.69 6.23 28.72
N PRO A 55 -12.53 5.20 28.93
CA PRO A 55 -12.18 3.88 28.45
C PRO A 55 -12.13 3.88 26.92
N ALA A 56 -11.12 3.24 26.34
CA ALA A 56 -10.98 3.11 24.89
C ALA A 56 -12.18 2.38 24.29
N GLY A 57 -12.48 2.68 23.02
CA GLY A 57 -13.54 2.03 22.25
C GLY A 57 -12.98 1.28 21.06
N ALA A 58 -13.71 0.27 20.59
CA ALA A 58 -13.28 -0.48 19.42
C ALA A 58 -13.73 0.19 18.13
N VAL A 59 -12.93 -0.06 17.09
CA VAL A 59 -13.25 0.33 15.72
C VAL A 59 -14.57 -0.35 15.30
N PRO A 60 -15.55 0.39 14.73
CA PRO A 60 -16.79 -0.21 14.26
C PRO A 60 -16.50 -1.20 13.12
N GLN A 61 -17.04 -2.42 13.23
CA GLN A 61 -16.93 -3.45 12.21
C GLN A 61 -18.31 -3.73 11.65
N ILE A 62 -18.58 -3.25 10.43
CA ILE A 62 -19.84 -3.51 9.73
C ILE A 62 -19.71 -4.85 8.99
N ALA A 63 -20.65 -5.75 9.25
CA ALA A 63 -20.81 -7.03 8.55
C ALA A 63 -21.87 -6.95 7.45
N SER A 64 -22.92 -6.14 7.63
CA SER A 64 -23.90 -5.89 6.59
C SER A 64 -24.57 -4.51 6.71
N VAL A 65 -25.04 -4.03 5.57
CA VAL A 65 -25.81 -2.79 5.39
C VAL A 65 -27.15 -3.20 4.77
N SER A 66 -28.27 -2.79 5.35
CA SER A 66 -29.60 -3.16 4.84
C SER A 66 -30.60 -2.02 4.98
N PRO A 67 -31.27 -1.58 3.89
CA PRO A 67 -31.07 -2.02 2.52
C PRO A 67 -29.66 -1.67 1.99
N LEU A 68 -29.25 -2.31 0.90
CA LEU A 68 -27.94 -2.08 0.25
C LEU A 68 -27.91 -0.80 -0.60
N GLY A 69 -29.08 -0.24 -0.88
CA GLY A 69 -29.23 1.00 -1.61
C GLY A 69 -30.63 1.59 -1.45
N ALA A 70 -30.83 2.77 -2.03
CA ALA A 70 -32.12 3.42 -2.08
C ALA A 70 -32.25 4.39 -3.27
N GLN A 71 -33.48 4.80 -3.55
CA GLN A 71 -33.81 5.78 -4.57
C GLN A 71 -33.34 7.19 -4.15
N ARG A 72 -32.73 7.93 -5.08
CA ARG A 72 -32.40 9.36 -4.88
C ARG A 72 -33.65 10.19 -4.57
N GLY A 73 -33.48 11.26 -3.79
CA GLY A 73 -34.58 12.13 -3.37
C GLY A 73 -35.43 11.57 -2.23
N THR A 74 -35.06 10.42 -1.65
CA THR A 74 -35.77 9.81 -0.53
C THR A 74 -34.99 9.92 0.78
N GLU A 75 -35.71 9.70 1.88
CA GLU A 75 -35.13 9.45 3.19
C GLU A 75 -35.35 7.97 3.54
N VAL A 76 -34.28 7.28 3.92
CA VAL A 76 -34.27 5.83 4.14
C VAL A 76 -33.63 5.51 5.48
N GLU A 77 -34.26 4.60 6.24
CA GLU A 77 -33.64 4.00 7.41
C GLU A 77 -32.79 2.79 6.98
N VAL A 78 -31.51 2.83 7.30
CA VAL A 78 -30.52 1.79 7.02
C VAL A 78 -30.12 1.12 8.32
N THR A 79 -30.30 -0.18 8.41
CA THR A 79 -29.79 -1.02 9.49
C THR A 79 -28.37 -1.47 9.17
N LEU A 80 -27.44 -1.16 10.08
CA LEU A 80 -26.08 -1.68 10.10
C LEU A 80 -26.02 -2.83 11.10
N THR A 81 -25.50 -3.97 10.70
CA THR A 81 -25.20 -5.08 11.61
C THR A 81 -23.70 -5.39 11.63
N GLY A 82 -23.18 -5.85 12.76
CA GLY A 82 -21.76 -6.07 12.92
C GLY A 82 -21.31 -6.17 14.37
N THR A 83 -20.21 -5.51 14.73
CA THR A 83 -19.75 -5.39 16.13
C THR A 83 -19.20 -3.99 16.42
N HIS A 84 -19.25 -3.59 17.69
CA HIS A 84 -18.81 -2.27 18.17
C HIS A 84 -19.59 -1.09 17.55
N LEU A 85 -20.89 -1.29 17.31
CA LEU A 85 -21.78 -0.29 16.71
C LEU A 85 -22.46 0.61 17.76
N ASN A 86 -22.33 0.29 19.05
CA ASN A 86 -22.98 0.99 20.14
C ASN A 86 -22.40 2.39 20.47
N ASP A 87 -21.42 2.87 19.69
CA ASP A 87 -20.75 4.18 19.85
C ASP A 87 -20.50 4.86 18.49
N LEU A 88 -21.29 4.50 17.46
CA LEU A 88 -21.23 5.10 16.14
C LEU A 88 -21.71 6.56 16.21
N GLU A 89 -20.95 7.48 15.61
CA GLU A 89 -21.26 8.92 15.60
C GLU A 89 -21.44 9.48 14.19
N GLU A 90 -20.86 8.83 13.17
CA GLU A 90 -20.80 9.41 11.83
C GLU A 90 -20.60 8.32 10.77
N LEU A 91 -21.16 8.53 9.58
CA LEU A 91 -20.75 7.85 8.34
C LEU A 91 -20.14 8.90 7.42
N ILE A 92 -18.86 8.72 7.08
CA ILE A 92 -18.11 9.68 6.27
C ILE A 92 -18.15 9.22 4.83
N PHE A 93 -18.96 9.89 4.00
CA PHE A 93 -19.06 9.61 2.57
C PHE A 93 -17.94 10.29 1.78
N PHE A 94 -17.35 9.56 0.83
CA PHE A 94 -16.28 10.08 -0.04
C PHE A 94 -16.79 10.97 -1.17
N ARG A 95 -18.10 11.04 -1.37
CA ARG A 95 -18.75 11.88 -2.37
C ARG A 95 -19.98 12.56 -1.77
N PRO A 96 -20.32 13.79 -2.21
CA PRO A 96 -21.52 14.48 -1.75
C PRO A 96 -22.79 13.80 -2.30
N GLY A 97 -23.95 14.10 -1.71
CA GLY A 97 -25.27 13.63 -2.18
C GLY A 97 -26.04 12.80 -1.17
N ILE A 98 -25.39 12.32 -0.11
CA ILE A 98 -26.02 11.60 1.00
C ILE A 98 -25.72 12.34 2.30
N GLU A 99 -26.77 12.69 3.04
CA GLU A 99 -26.72 13.30 4.36
C GLU A 99 -27.12 12.27 5.43
N VAL A 100 -26.35 12.18 6.51
CA VAL A 100 -26.73 11.39 7.69
C VAL A 100 -27.59 12.26 8.60
N VAL A 101 -28.90 11.98 8.65
CA VAL A 101 -29.87 12.74 9.45
C VAL A 101 -29.85 12.31 10.91
N LYS A 102 -29.73 11.00 11.15
CA LYS A 102 -29.85 10.41 12.48
C LYS A 102 -29.06 9.11 12.59
N ILE A 103 -28.46 8.86 13.74
CA ILE A 103 -27.87 7.58 14.11
C ILE A 103 -28.48 7.12 15.44
N GLU A 104 -28.94 5.87 15.46
CA GLU A 104 -29.50 5.17 16.62
C GLU A 104 -28.66 3.93 16.92
N ASN A 105 -27.88 4.01 18.00
CA ASN A 105 -27.00 2.94 18.46
C ASN A 105 -27.81 1.93 19.29
N ASP A 106 -28.60 1.10 18.62
CA ASP A 106 -29.55 0.17 19.26
C ASP A 106 -28.85 -0.87 20.17
N ALA A 107 -27.71 -1.41 19.73
CA ALA A 107 -26.99 -2.48 20.43
C ALA A 107 -25.49 -2.51 20.07
N PHE A 108 -24.75 -3.40 20.72
CA PHE A 108 -23.33 -3.65 20.41
C PHE A 108 -23.10 -4.06 18.95
N ASP A 109 -24.04 -4.82 18.39
CA ASP A 109 -23.98 -5.43 17.06
C ASP A 109 -24.97 -4.83 16.07
N LYS A 110 -25.66 -3.75 16.44
CA LYS A 110 -26.70 -3.14 15.61
C LYS A 110 -26.78 -1.62 15.80
N ALA A 111 -26.84 -0.90 14.69
CA ALA A 111 -27.22 0.51 14.65
C ALA A 111 -28.21 0.76 13.51
N ARG A 112 -29.09 1.74 13.67
CA ARG A 112 -29.95 2.26 12.60
C ARG A 112 -29.52 3.67 12.23
N VAL A 113 -29.45 3.96 10.95
CA VAL A 113 -29.00 5.24 10.41
C VAL A 113 -30.02 5.75 9.42
N THR A 114 -30.51 6.96 9.62
CA THR A 114 -31.40 7.63 8.67
C THR A 114 -30.55 8.42 7.68
N LEU A 115 -30.62 8.03 6.41
CA LEU A 115 -29.94 8.69 5.30
C LEU A 115 -30.95 9.50 4.50
N LYS A 116 -30.62 10.74 4.20
CA LYS A 116 -31.35 11.58 3.24
C LYS A 116 -30.52 11.72 1.97
N ILE A 117 -31.09 11.27 0.86
CA ILE A 117 -30.41 11.25 -0.43
C ILE A 117 -30.93 12.43 -1.26
N ALA A 118 -30.02 13.26 -1.77
CA ALA A 118 -30.39 14.41 -2.58
C ALA A 118 -31.14 13.97 -3.85
N ALA A 119 -32.10 14.77 -4.31
CA ALA A 119 -32.92 14.42 -5.49
C ALA A 119 -32.11 14.40 -6.79
N ASP A 120 -31.04 15.20 -6.85
CA ASP A 120 -30.07 15.29 -7.93
C ASP A 120 -28.83 14.40 -7.72
N CYS A 121 -28.81 13.59 -6.64
CA CYS A 121 -27.74 12.64 -6.38
C CYS A 121 -27.56 11.69 -7.58
N PRO A 122 -26.37 11.66 -8.23
CA PRO A 122 -26.14 10.75 -9.34
C PRO A 122 -26.25 9.28 -8.92
N PRO A 123 -26.83 8.39 -9.77
CA PRO A 123 -26.84 6.96 -9.47
C PRO A 123 -25.44 6.35 -9.29
N GLY A 124 -25.36 5.25 -8.55
CA GLY A 124 -24.15 4.45 -8.36
C GLY A 124 -23.73 4.30 -6.90
N LEU A 125 -22.52 3.76 -6.68
CA LEU A 125 -22.03 3.33 -5.37
C LEU A 125 -21.33 4.43 -4.59
N TYR A 126 -21.84 4.78 -3.43
CA TYR A 126 -21.27 5.78 -2.52
C TYR A 126 -20.46 5.09 -1.44
N ASP A 127 -19.14 5.25 -1.52
CA ASP A 127 -18.22 4.71 -0.52
C ASP A 127 -18.27 5.55 0.75
N PHE A 128 -18.28 4.90 1.90
CA PHE A 128 -18.26 5.53 3.21
C PHE A 128 -17.43 4.76 4.23
N ARG A 129 -17.06 5.43 5.32
CA ARG A 129 -16.48 4.79 6.51
C ARG A 129 -17.31 5.09 7.74
N PRO A 130 -17.66 4.09 8.58
CA PRO A 130 -18.24 4.35 9.88
C PRO A 130 -17.19 4.91 10.84
N ARG A 131 -17.59 5.85 11.70
CA ARG A 131 -16.74 6.40 12.76
C ARG A 131 -17.41 6.24 14.11
N SER A 132 -16.71 5.62 15.05
CA SER A 132 -17.07 5.68 16.47
C SER A 132 -16.27 6.77 17.20
N ARG A 133 -16.84 7.31 18.28
CA ARG A 133 -16.18 8.35 19.10
C ARG A 133 -14.83 7.89 19.65
N ARG A 134 -14.80 6.64 20.13
CA ARG A 134 -13.68 6.10 20.91
C ARG A 134 -12.78 5.14 20.16
N GLY A 135 -13.30 4.48 19.13
CA GLY A 135 -12.54 3.52 18.33
C GLY A 135 -12.11 4.05 16.97
N GLY A 136 -12.72 5.13 16.50
CA GLY A 136 -12.30 5.80 15.27
C GLY A 136 -12.93 5.17 14.03
N LEU A 137 -12.14 5.10 12.96
CA LEU A 137 -12.61 4.82 11.61
C LEU A 137 -12.59 3.33 11.28
N GLY A 138 -13.73 2.82 10.81
CA GLY A 138 -13.88 1.46 10.31
C GLY A 138 -13.44 1.26 8.86
N ALA A 139 -13.59 0.03 8.40
CA ALA A 139 -13.33 -0.39 7.02
C ALA A 139 -14.21 0.37 6.02
N LEU A 140 -13.75 0.46 4.76
CA LEU A 140 -14.58 1.02 3.69
C LEU A 140 -15.83 0.16 3.50
N GLN A 141 -16.98 0.82 3.33
CA GLN A 141 -18.27 0.23 2.97
C GLN A 141 -18.83 1.01 1.78
N SER A 142 -19.86 0.48 1.13
CA SER A 142 -20.53 1.13 0.00
C SER A 142 -22.05 1.08 0.18
N PHE A 143 -22.74 2.08 -0.34
CA PHE A 143 -24.20 2.17 -0.37
C PHE A 143 -24.63 2.62 -1.77
N SER A 144 -25.56 1.91 -2.41
CA SER A 144 -25.92 2.20 -3.80
C SER A 144 -27.09 3.17 -3.90
N VAL A 145 -27.02 4.14 -4.80
CA VAL A 145 -28.09 5.10 -5.08
C VAL A 145 -28.68 4.81 -6.45
N GLY A 146 -29.99 4.60 -6.50
CA GLY A 146 -30.74 4.35 -7.74
C GLY A 146 -31.70 5.49 -8.10
N ALA A 147 -32.29 5.43 -9.30
CA ALA A 147 -33.33 6.36 -9.74
C ALA A 147 -34.75 5.76 -9.69
N LEU A 148 -34.86 4.44 -9.56
CA LEU A 148 -36.11 3.68 -9.66
C LEU A 148 -36.70 3.38 -8.27
N ASN A 149 -37.98 2.99 -8.25
CA ASN A 149 -38.68 2.69 -7.01
C ASN A 149 -38.15 1.40 -6.37
N GLU A 150 -37.86 1.40 -5.08
CA GLU A 150 -37.30 0.23 -4.39
C GLU A 150 -38.40 -0.81 -4.09
N ILE A 151 -38.15 -2.05 -4.48
CA ILE A 151 -38.99 -3.23 -4.24
C ILE A 151 -38.13 -4.29 -3.53
N LYS A 152 -38.74 -5.06 -2.64
CA LYS A 152 -38.12 -6.23 -2.02
C LYS A 152 -38.56 -7.49 -2.76
N GLU A 153 -37.64 -8.42 -2.95
CA GLU A 153 -38.01 -9.78 -3.37
C GLU A 153 -39.00 -10.42 -2.38
N ILE A 154 -39.88 -11.28 -2.89
CA ILE A 154 -40.84 -12.06 -2.12
C ILE A 154 -40.78 -13.50 -2.62
N GLU A 155 -40.25 -14.37 -1.77
CA GLU A 155 -40.13 -15.81 -2.02
C GLU A 155 -41.39 -16.58 -1.61
N PRO A 156 -41.75 -17.70 -2.28
CA PRO A 156 -41.04 -18.27 -3.43
C PRO A 156 -41.35 -17.57 -4.76
N ASN A 157 -40.34 -17.24 -5.56
CA ASN A 157 -40.44 -16.74 -6.96
C ASN A 157 -39.65 -17.62 -7.96
N ASN A 158 -39.30 -18.83 -7.52
CA ASN A 158 -38.41 -19.78 -8.19
C ASN A 158 -39.06 -20.58 -9.34
N ASP A 159 -40.39 -20.60 -9.40
CA ASP A 159 -41.14 -21.27 -10.46
C ASP A 159 -41.44 -20.27 -11.57
N PHE A 160 -40.99 -20.56 -12.79
CA PHE A 160 -41.25 -19.74 -13.97
C PHE A 160 -42.74 -19.42 -14.18
N THR A 161 -43.64 -20.29 -13.72
CA THR A 161 -45.09 -20.11 -13.82
C THR A 161 -45.70 -19.26 -12.70
N ALA A 162 -44.92 -18.95 -11.66
CA ALA A 162 -45.31 -18.11 -10.53
C ALA A 162 -44.26 -17.02 -10.22
N PRO A 163 -43.93 -16.16 -11.21
CA PRO A 163 -43.00 -15.05 -11.01
C PRO A 163 -43.57 -13.99 -10.06
N GLN A 164 -42.71 -13.25 -9.36
CA GLN A 164 -43.14 -12.07 -8.62
C GLN A 164 -43.51 -10.94 -9.60
N GLU A 165 -44.77 -10.52 -9.61
CA GLU A 165 -45.17 -9.33 -10.37
C GLU A 165 -44.54 -8.06 -9.76
N ILE A 166 -43.88 -7.25 -10.59
CA ILE A 166 -43.30 -5.97 -10.18
C ILE A 166 -43.76 -4.83 -11.10
N PRO A 167 -43.88 -3.59 -10.59
CA PRO A 167 -44.08 -2.43 -11.45
C PRO A 167 -42.87 -2.20 -12.37
N LEU A 168 -43.12 -1.75 -13.60
CA LEU A 168 -42.04 -1.22 -14.44
C LEU A 168 -41.46 0.05 -13.80
N GLY A 169 -40.13 0.22 -13.83
CA GLY A 169 -39.44 1.30 -13.14
C GLY A 169 -39.15 0.98 -11.67
N SER A 170 -38.75 -0.27 -11.40
CA SER A 170 -38.42 -0.78 -10.07
C SER A 170 -36.95 -1.17 -9.95
N THR A 171 -36.38 -1.02 -8.76
CA THR A 171 -35.16 -1.73 -8.34
C THR A 171 -35.55 -2.81 -7.34
N VAL A 172 -35.34 -4.07 -7.68
CA VAL A 172 -35.61 -5.19 -6.76
C VAL A 172 -34.35 -5.50 -5.97
N ASN A 173 -34.45 -5.51 -4.64
CA ASN A 173 -33.39 -5.94 -3.75
C ASN A 173 -33.62 -7.42 -3.43
N GLY A 174 -32.68 -8.27 -3.84
CA GLY A 174 -32.81 -9.71 -3.69
C GLY A 174 -31.52 -10.46 -3.35
N VAL A 175 -31.63 -11.78 -3.22
CA VAL A 175 -30.55 -12.70 -2.84
C VAL A 175 -30.61 -13.97 -3.68
N ALA A 176 -29.59 -14.23 -4.49
CA ALA A 176 -29.49 -15.47 -5.24
C ALA A 176 -28.88 -16.59 -4.37
N GLY A 177 -29.73 -17.50 -3.89
CA GLY A 177 -29.35 -18.72 -3.17
C GLY A 177 -28.70 -19.81 -4.06
N ASN A 178 -28.47 -20.99 -3.47
CA ASN A 178 -27.89 -22.13 -4.20
C ASN A 178 -28.94 -22.77 -5.09
N GLU A 179 -28.65 -22.94 -6.38
CA GLU A 179 -29.61 -23.40 -7.41
C GLU A 179 -30.89 -22.55 -7.50
N ASP A 180 -30.81 -21.31 -7.02
CA ASP A 180 -31.92 -20.35 -6.93
C ASP A 180 -32.04 -19.55 -8.24
N VAL A 181 -33.27 -19.42 -8.73
CA VAL A 181 -33.58 -18.68 -9.96
C VAL A 181 -34.77 -17.78 -9.71
N ASP A 182 -34.52 -16.50 -9.56
CA ASP A 182 -35.54 -15.51 -9.29
C ASP A 182 -36.24 -15.06 -10.57
N TYR A 183 -37.58 -15.20 -10.60
CA TYR A 183 -38.40 -14.73 -11.72
C TYR A 183 -39.27 -13.52 -11.35
N TYR A 184 -39.19 -12.48 -12.16
CA TYR A 184 -39.98 -11.24 -12.02
C TYR A 184 -40.81 -10.96 -13.26
N ALA A 185 -42.09 -10.62 -13.11
CA ALA A 185 -42.98 -10.36 -14.23
C ALA A 185 -43.28 -8.86 -14.39
N VAL A 186 -43.18 -8.36 -15.63
CA VAL A 186 -43.59 -7.02 -16.04
C VAL A 186 -44.50 -7.08 -17.27
N LYS A 187 -45.48 -6.18 -17.35
CA LYS A 187 -46.38 -6.06 -18.51
C LYS A 187 -45.90 -4.94 -19.41
N LEU A 188 -45.77 -5.24 -20.70
CA LEU A 188 -45.32 -4.30 -21.72
C LEU A 188 -46.29 -4.26 -22.89
N THR A 189 -46.32 -3.11 -23.57
CA THR A 189 -46.93 -2.98 -24.90
C THR A 189 -45.87 -3.14 -25.99
N LYS A 190 -46.27 -3.59 -27.17
CA LYS A 190 -45.42 -3.67 -28.36
C LYS A 190 -44.67 -2.36 -28.61
N GLY A 191 -43.37 -2.45 -28.84
CA GLY A 191 -42.50 -1.31 -29.07
C GLY A 191 -41.97 -0.64 -27.80
N GLN A 192 -42.40 -1.08 -26.62
CA GLN A 192 -41.89 -0.58 -25.34
C GLN A 192 -40.51 -1.17 -25.05
N ARG A 193 -39.57 -0.32 -24.60
CA ARG A 193 -38.24 -0.76 -24.16
C ARG A 193 -38.34 -1.39 -22.77
N LEU A 194 -37.63 -2.49 -22.56
CA LEU A 194 -37.37 -3.05 -21.23
C LEU A 194 -35.88 -3.29 -21.08
N THR A 195 -35.29 -2.70 -20.05
CA THR A 195 -33.91 -2.91 -19.63
C THR A 195 -33.88 -3.49 -18.23
N ALA A 196 -33.09 -4.55 -18.07
CA ALA A 196 -32.74 -5.18 -16.81
C ALA A 196 -31.22 -5.09 -16.62
N GLU A 197 -30.76 -4.31 -15.64
CA GLU A 197 -29.36 -4.27 -15.21
C GLU A 197 -29.26 -4.85 -13.80
N VAL A 198 -28.39 -5.84 -13.60
CA VAL A 198 -28.12 -6.40 -12.28
C VAL A 198 -26.87 -5.74 -11.68
N GLU A 199 -26.96 -5.36 -10.41
CA GLU A 199 -25.83 -4.91 -9.59
C GLU A 199 -25.53 -6.03 -8.58
N GLY A 200 -24.49 -6.82 -8.84
CA GLY A 200 -24.10 -7.99 -8.05
C GLY A 200 -22.71 -7.81 -7.45
N ILE A 201 -21.66 -8.17 -8.20
CA ILE A 201 -20.27 -8.07 -7.72
C ILE A 201 -19.90 -6.64 -7.31
N ARG A 202 -20.50 -5.65 -7.99
CA ARG A 202 -20.24 -4.23 -7.74
C ARG A 202 -20.68 -3.79 -6.35
N LEU A 203 -21.64 -4.48 -5.73
CA LEU A 203 -22.03 -4.25 -4.32
C LEU A 203 -20.89 -4.55 -3.34
N GLY A 204 -19.87 -5.29 -3.76
CA GLY A 204 -18.63 -5.48 -3.01
C GLY A 204 -18.73 -6.43 -1.82
N ILE A 205 -19.71 -7.33 -1.80
CA ILE A 205 -20.00 -8.20 -0.65
C ILE A 205 -19.28 -9.55 -0.77
N THR A 206 -19.51 -10.25 -1.87
CA THR A 206 -18.95 -11.57 -2.16
C THR A 206 -18.61 -11.70 -3.64
N LEU A 207 -17.86 -12.74 -3.98
CA LEU A 207 -17.68 -13.12 -5.38
C LEU A 207 -19.01 -13.68 -5.88
N PHE A 208 -19.71 -12.88 -6.68
CA PHE A 208 -21.02 -13.18 -7.23
C PHE A 208 -20.98 -12.83 -8.72
N ASP A 209 -21.23 -13.83 -9.58
CA ASP A 209 -21.29 -13.74 -11.03
C ASP A 209 -22.78 -13.86 -11.43
N PRO A 210 -23.53 -12.73 -11.54
CA PRO A 210 -24.95 -12.79 -11.82
C PRO A 210 -25.25 -12.94 -13.32
N TYR A 211 -26.17 -13.84 -13.64
CA TYR A 211 -26.80 -13.96 -14.95
C TYR A 211 -28.17 -13.25 -14.92
N VAL A 212 -28.47 -12.48 -15.97
CA VAL A 212 -29.77 -11.85 -16.18
C VAL A 212 -30.33 -12.15 -17.57
N ALA A 213 -31.62 -12.46 -17.66
CA ALA A 213 -32.30 -12.65 -18.94
C ALA A 213 -33.69 -12.03 -18.96
N ILE A 214 -34.18 -11.73 -20.17
CA ILE A 214 -35.56 -11.33 -20.43
C ILE A 214 -36.19 -12.39 -21.33
N LEU A 215 -37.25 -13.02 -20.84
CA LEU A 215 -38.00 -14.07 -21.51
C LEU A 215 -39.43 -13.62 -21.81
N ASN A 216 -40.05 -14.20 -22.84
CA ASN A 216 -41.51 -14.11 -23.01
C ASN A 216 -42.25 -15.15 -22.14
N SER A 217 -43.59 -15.13 -22.13
CA SER A 217 -44.40 -16.09 -21.37
C SER A 217 -44.29 -17.56 -21.82
N GLU A 218 -43.72 -17.81 -23.00
CA GLU A 218 -43.44 -19.16 -23.53
C GLU A 218 -42.04 -19.65 -23.14
N ARG A 219 -41.31 -18.89 -22.31
CA ARG A 219 -39.92 -19.15 -21.88
C ARG A 219 -38.91 -19.05 -23.02
N PHE A 220 -39.23 -18.32 -24.09
CA PHE A 220 -38.24 -17.99 -25.11
C PHE A 220 -37.39 -16.81 -24.62
N GLU A 221 -36.07 -17.00 -24.63
CA GLU A 221 -35.09 -15.98 -24.26
C GLU A 221 -34.99 -14.93 -25.38
N LEU A 222 -35.27 -13.67 -25.03
CA LEU A 222 -35.23 -12.53 -25.96
C LEU A 222 -33.93 -11.74 -25.84
N ALA A 223 -33.36 -11.67 -24.63
CA ALA A 223 -32.06 -11.11 -24.35
C ALA A 223 -31.47 -11.75 -23.10
N THR A 224 -30.16 -11.89 -23.06
CA THR A 224 -29.42 -12.43 -21.92
C THR A 224 -28.09 -11.70 -21.76
N SER A 225 -27.59 -11.69 -20.53
CA SER A 225 -26.25 -11.27 -20.20
C SER A 225 -25.75 -12.04 -18.99
N ASP A 226 -24.52 -12.53 -19.11
CA ASP A 226 -23.69 -12.95 -17.98
C ASP A 226 -22.81 -11.75 -17.62
N ASP A 227 -21.85 -11.45 -18.49
CA ASP A 227 -21.00 -10.26 -18.39
C ASP A 227 -21.39 -9.18 -19.40
N ALA A 228 -21.43 -7.93 -18.94
CA ALA A 228 -21.46 -6.77 -19.82
C ALA A 228 -20.26 -5.85 -19.56
N ALA A 229 -19.51 -5.52 -20.63
CA ALA A 229 -18.24 -4.78 -20.54
C ALA A 229 -18.35 -3.50 -19.68
N GLN A 230 -19.48 -2.80 -19.73
CA GLN A 230 -19.74 -1.54 -19.02
C GLN A 230 -19.85 -1.74 -17.50
N VAL A 231 -20.27 -2.93 -17.06
CA VAL A 231 -20.56 -3.26 -15.65
C VAL A 231 -19.74 -4.44 -15.11
N ARG A 232 -18.74 -4.89 -15.89
CA ARG A 232 -17.79 -5.97 -15.56
C ARG A 232 -18.46 -7.35 -15.57
N GLN A 233 -18.45 -8.04 -14.44
CA GLN A 233 -19.05 -9.37 -14.25
C GLN A 233 -20.54 -9.31 -13.93
N ASP A 234 -21.10 -8.11 -13.89
CA ASP A 234 -22.54 -7.96 -13.80
C ASP A 234 -23.16 -7.97 -15.21
N GLY A 235 -24.47 -8.23 -15.28
CA GLY A 235 -25.20 -8.35 -16.54
C GLY A 235 -26.15 -7.19 -16.89
N ILE A 236 -26.37 -7.01 -18.20
CA ILE A 236 -27.36 -6.07 -18.77
C ILE A 236 -28.14 -6.77 -19.89
N ALA A 237 -29.45 -6.92 -19.75
CA ALA A 237 -30.34 -7.38 -20.81
C ALA A 237 -31.28 -6.24 -21.23
N THR A 238 -31.49 -6.04 -22.54
CA THR A 238 -32.45 -5.05 -23.05
C THR A 238 -33.20 -5.59 -24.26
N ILE A 239 -34.51 -5.32 -24.33
CA ILE A 239 -35.35 -5.63 -25.49
C ILE A 239 -36.23 -4.43 -25.88
N VAL A 240 -36.73 -4.48 -27.10
CA VAL A 240 -37.96 -3.78 -27.49
C VAL A 240 -39.04 -4.84 -27.61
N ALA A 241 -40.12 -4.72 -26.82
CA ALA A 241 -41.19 -5.69 -26.76
C ALA A 241 -41.76 -5.98 -28.17
N PRO A 242 -41.63 -7.21 -28.71
CA PRO A 242 -42.15 -7.54 -30.03
C PRO A 242 -43.69 -7.52 -30.12
N GLU A 243 -44.35 -7.74 -29.00
CA GLU A 243 -45.81 -7.78 -28.86
C GLU A 243 -46.28 -7.32 -27.47
N ASP A 244 -47.57 -7.04 -27.34
CA ASP A 244 -48.18 -6.78 -26.04
C ASP A 244 -48.17 -8.06 -25.21
N GLY A 245 -47.73 -8.00 -23.95
CA GLY A 245 -47.70 -9.20 -23.12
C GLY A 245 -46.96 -9.06 -21.80
N THR A 246 -46.87 -10.19 -21.10
CA THR A 246 -46.06 -10.34 -19.90
C THR A 246 -44.68 -10.84 -20.30
N TYR A 247 -43.66 -10.16 -19.80
CA TYR A 247 -42.25 -10.51 -19.96
C TYR A 247 -41.68 -10.85 -18.59
N ILE A 248 -40.82 -11.87 -18.57
CA ILE A 248 -40.20 -12.39 -17.35
C ILE A 248 -38.73 -11.98 -17.33
N VAL A 249 -38.30 -11.33 -16.27
CA VAL A 249 -36.88 -11.10 -15.98
C VAL A 249 -36.40 -12.22 -15.07
N GLU A 250 -35.37 -12.94 -15.50
CA GLU A 250 -34.69 -13.99 -14.75
C GLU A 250 -33.40 -13.42 -14.14
N VAL A 251 -33.14 -13.70 -12.87
CA VAL A 251 -31.86 -13.47 -12.21
C VAL A 251 -31.40 -14.74 -11.50
N ARG A 252 -30.13 -15.09 -11.65
CA ARG A 252 -29.51 -16.21 -10.93
C ARG A 252 -28.00 -16.02 -10.85
N GLU A 253 -27.34 -16.89 -10.10
CA GLU A 253 -25.89 -17.05 -10.21
C GLU A 253 -25.54 -17.88 -11.47
N SER A 254 -24.54 -17.45 -12.23
CA SER A 254 -24.24 -17.98 -13.57
C SER A 254 -23.90 -19.47 -13.56
N ALA A 255 -23.25 -19.96 -12.50
CA ALA A 255 -22.94 -21.36 -12.26
C ALA A 255 -23.93 -22.07 -11.31
N TYR A 256 -25.04 -21.43 -10.93
CA TYR A 256 -26.02 -21.91 -9.95
C TYR A 256 -25.43 -22.12 -8.54
N GLN A 257 -24.30 -21.49 -8.22
CA GLN A 257 -23.58 -21.62 -6.94
C GLN A 257 -23.83 -20.44 -5.99
N GLY A 258 -25.00 -19.82 -6.09
CA GLY A 258 -25.39 -18.72 -5.21
C GLY A 258 -25.46 -19.14 -3.73
N ASN A 259 -25.54 -18.14 -2.85
CA ASN A 259 -25.61 -18.33 -1.41
C ASN A 259 -26.17 -17.07 -0.74
N GLY A 260 -26.42 -17.13 0.57
CA GLY A 260 -26.99 -16.00 1.33
C GLY A 260 -26.15 -14.72 1.40
N ALA A 261 -24.98 -14.66 0.75
CA ALA A 261 -24.19 -13.44 0.56
C ALA A 261 -24.24 -12.89 -0.89
N CYS A 262 -24.83 -13.61 -1.84
CA CYS A 262 -25.04 -13.18 -3.23
C CYS A 262 -26.25 -12.26 -3.34
N PHE A 263 -26.19 -11.13 -2.63
CA PHE A 263 -27.19 -10.07 -2.77
C PHE A 263 -27.06 -9.42 -4.16
N TYR A 264 -28.19 -9.05 -4.76
CA TYR A 264 -28.23 -8.20 -5.94
C TYR A 264 -29.21 -7.04 -5.78
N ARG A 265 -29.02 -6.02 -6.61
CA ARG A 265 -30.05 -5.03 -6.94
C ARG A 265 -30.35 -5.13 -8.43
N LEU A 266 -31.56 -5.54 -8.78
CA LEU A 266 -32.02 -5.67 -10.16
C LEU A 266 -32.80 -4.42 -10.55
N HIS A 267 -32.24 -3.61 -11.44
CA HIS A 267 -32.88 -2.42 -11.99
C HIS A 267 -33.70 -2.79 -13.23
N VAL A 268 -35.02 -2.65 -13.16
CA VAL A 268 -35.97 -3.00 -14.24
C VAL A 268 -36.76 -1.76 -14.66
N GLY A 269 -36.51 -1.27 -15.88
CA GLY A 269 -37.15 -0.05 -16.36
C GLY A 269 -37.06 0.17 -17.87
N GLU A 270 -37.41 1.37 -18.31
CA GLU A 270 -37.40 1.79 -19.73
C GLU A 270 -36.18 2.66 -20.09
N TYR A 271 -35.27 2.87 -19.12
CA TYR A 271 -34.11 3.74 -19.28
C TYR A 271 -33.20 3.24 -20.43
N PRO A 272 -32.50 4.16 -21.12
CA PRO A 272 -31.64 3.78 -22.23
C PRO A 272 -30.40 3.04 -21.73
N ARG A 273 -29.87 2.15 -22.58
CA ARG A 273 -28.64 1.42 -22.27
C ARG A 273 -27.87 1.05 -23.51
N ALA A 274 -27.10 2.00 -24.01
CA ALA A 274 -26.17 1.78 -25.11
C ALA A 274 -25.00 0.85 -24.73
N ARG A 275 -24.43 0.16 -25.70
CA ARG A 275 -23.24 -0.69 -25.52
C ARG A 275 -21.94 0.10 -25.70
N ALA A 276 -21.96 1.21 -26.42
CA ALA A 276 -20.80 2.10 -26.50
C ALA A 276 -21.20 3.57 -26.60
N VAL A 277 -20.23 4.44 -26.31
CA VAL A 277 -20.34 5.89 -26.52
C VAL A 277 -19.17 6.36 -27.38
N PHE A 278 -19.49 7.13 -28.42
CA PHE A 278 -18.50 7.76 -29.29
C PHE A 278 -18.72 9.28 -29.34
N PRO A 279 -17.69 10.12 -29.20
CA PRO A 279 -16.30 9.76 -28.88
C PRO A 279 -16.14 9.17 -27.46
N ALA A 280 -15.00 8.53 -27.19
CA ALA A 280 -14.65 7.97 -25.88
C ALA A 280 -14.10 9.01 -24.88
N GLY A 281 -13.90 10.24 -25.33
CA GLY A 281 -13.42 11.33 -24.51
C GLY A 281 -13.57 12.67 -25.22
N GLY A 282 -13.10 13.73 -24.56
CA GLY A 282 -13.13 15.07 -25.13
C GLY A 282 -12.30 16.06 -24.33
N LYS A 283 -11.99 17.18 -24.97
CA LYS A 283 -11.27 18.28 -24.33
C LYS A 283 -12.06 18.91 -23.18
N ALA A 284 -11.40 19.16 -22.05
CA ALA A 284 -11.96 19.86 -20.90
C ALA A 284 -12.59 21.21 -21.31
N GLY A 285 -13.77 21.53 -20.76
CA GLY A 285 -14.53 22.75 -21.07
C GLY A 285 -15.22 22.77 -22.44
N SER A 286 -15.03 21.76 -23.29
CA SER A 286 -15.66 21.70 -24.60
C SER A 286 -17.10 21.17 -24.53
N THR A 287 -17.86 21.39 -25.60
CA THR A 287 -19.17 20.78 -25.81
C THR A 287 -19.03 19.68 -26.85
N VAL A 288 -19.37 18.45 -26.47
CA VAL A 288 -19.16 17.24 -27.28
C VAL A 288 -20.51 16.67 -27.68
N GLN A 289 -20.65 16.35 -28.96
CA GLN A 289 -21.76 15.57 -29.47
C GLN A 289 -21.45 14.08 -29.29
N LEU A 290 -22.27 13.39 -28.49
CA LEU A 290 -22.11 11.98 -28.17
C LEU A 290 -23.08 11.14 -28.99
N ARG A 291 -22.59 10.09 -29.63
CA ARG A 291 -23.36 9.02 -30.24
C ARG A 291 -23.42 7.82 -29.30
N TRP A 292 -24.63 7.40 -28.98
CA TRP A 292 -24.93 6.23 -28.15
C TRP A 292 -25.22 5.04 -29.06
N ILE A 293 -24.40 4.01 -28.97
CA ILE A 293 -24.32 2.90 -29.94
C ILE A 293 -24.82 1.61 -29.30
N GLY A 294 -25.61 0.82 -30.02
CA GLY A 294 -26.00 -0.54 -29.61
C GLY A 294 -27.18 -0.65 -28.63
N ASP A 295 -27.95 0.43 -28.42
CA ASP A 295 -29.24 0.34 -27.71
C ASP A 295 -30.29 -0.35 -28.60
N PRO A 296 -31.02 -1.38 -28.14
CA PRO A 296 -32.03 -2.08 -28.94
C PRO A 296 -33.16 -1.21 -29.48
N ALA A 297 -33.42 -0.05 -28.88
CA ALA A 297 -34.39 0.91 -29.40
C ALA A 297 -33.81 1.88 -30.45
N GLY A 298 -32.54 1.73 -30.81
CA GLY A 298 -31.84 2.48 -31.86
C GLY A 298 -30.77 3.43 -31.32
N GLU A 299 -29.82 3.76 -32.19
CA GLU A 299 -28.79 4.76 -31.88
C GLU A 299 -29.41 6.16 -31.70
N ARG A 300 -28.80 6.94 -30.81
CA ARG A 300 -29.19 8.34 -30.57
C ARG A 300 -27.97 9.21 -30.38
N THR A 301 -28.18 10.51 -30.55
CA THR A 301 -27.15 11.52 -30.35
C THR A 301 -27.58 12.48 -29.26
N THR A 302 -26.66 12.81 -28.36
CA THR A 302 -26.85 13.82 -27.30
C THR A 302 -25.70 14.81 -27.32
N THR A 303 -25.80 15.88 -26.53
CA THR A 303 -24.73 16.86 -26.38
C THR A 303 -24.43 17.02 -24.90
N VAL A 304 -23.14 16.98 -24.55
CA VAL A 304 -22.67 17.18 -23.18
C VAL A 304 -21.64 18.31 -23.14
N THR A 305 -21.69 19.14 -22.11
CA THR A 305 -20.64 20.11 -21.83
C THR A 305 -19.72 19.53 -20.76
N LEU A 306 -18.44 19.41 -21.09
CA LEU A 306 -17.44 18.84 -20.21
C LEU A 306 -16.96 19.89 -19.20
N PRO A 307 -16.71 19.51 -17.93
CA PRO A 307 -16.10 20.41 -16.96
C PRO A 307 -14.69 20.81 -17.39
N SER A 308 -14.25 21.98 -16.91
CA SER A 308 -12.90 22.51 -17.16
C SER A 308 -12.03 22.58 -15.90
N ASP A 309 -12.62 22.57 -14.71
CA ASP A 309 -11.86 22.61 -13.46
C ASP A 309 -11.53 21.18 -12.96
N PRO A 310 -10.36 20.98 -12.32
CA PRO A 310 -9.91 19.64 -11.91
C PRO A 310 -10.87 18.91 -10.95
N GLU A 311 -11.56 19.65 -10.09
CA GLU A 311 -12.44 19.09 -9.06
C GLU A 311 -13.72 18.50 -9.69
N SER A 312 -14.31 19.24 -10.64
CA SER A 312 -15.45 18.77 -11.42
C SER A 312 -15.07 17.67 -12.40
N ILE A 313 -13.87 17.72 -13.00
CA ILE A 313 -13.36 16.62 -13.85
C ILE A 313 -13.24 15.33 -13.04
N ALA A 314 -12.63 15.38 -11.84
CA ALA A 314 -12.46 14.20 -10.99
C ALA A 314 -13.78 13.55 -10.55
N ARG A 315 -14.88 14.33 -10.53
CA ARG A 315 -16.22 13.87 -10.17
C ARG A 315 -17.14 13.59 -11.35
N PHE A 316 -16.69 13.86 -12.57
CA PHE A 316 -17.54 13.73 -13.74
C PHE A 316 -17.94 12.28 -13.96
N THR A 317 -19.23 12.08 -14.19
CA THR A 317 -19.82 10.78 -14.51
C THR A 317 -20.76 10.97 -15.68
N LEU A 318 -20.52 10.22 -16.76
CA LEU A 318 -21.39 10.24 -17.92
C LEU A 318 -22.48 9.17 -17.74
N PHE A 319 -23.74 9.57 -17.80
CA PHE A 319 -24.87 8.63 -17.78
C PHE A 319 -25.57 8.64 -19.12
N ASP A 320 -26.13 7.48 -19.45
CA ASP A 320 -27.06 7.37 -20.54
C ASP A 320 -28.46 7.75 -20.04
N GLN A 321 -29.09 8.75 -20.66
CA GLN A 321 -30.34 9.32 -20.17
C GLN A 321 -31.24 9.80 -21.32
N ASP A 322 -32.53 9.51 -21.20
CA ASP A 322 -33.60 10.07 -22.03
C ASP A 322 -34.83 10.42 -21.16
N GLU A 323 -35.97 10.71 -21.78
CA GLU A 323 -37.23 11.00 -21.09
C GLU A 323 -37.81 9.83 -20.27
N ARG A 324 -37.35 8.60 -20.52
CA ARG A 324 -37.79 7.37 -19.85
C ARG A 324 -36.94 7.02 -18.63
N GLY A 325 -35.74 7.58 -18.51
CA GLY A 325 -34.93 7.43 -17.31
C GLY A 325 -33.44 7.60 -17.55
N ILE A 326 -32.67 7.20 -16.53
CA ILE A 326 -31.21 7.29 -16.47
C ILE A 326 -30.64 5.91 -16.16
N SER A 327 -29.52 5.54 -16.78
CA SER A 327 -28.83 4.28 -16.51
C SER A 327 -28.36 4.19 -15.05
N PRO A 328 -28.47 3.02 -14.38
CA PRO A 328 -27.98 2.84 -13.00
C PRO A 328 -26.47 3.02 -12.88
N ALA A 329 -25.70 2.50 -13.84
CA ALA A 329 -24.26 2.67 -13.91
C ALA A 329 -23.83 3.76 -14.88
N PRO A 330 -22.75 4.50 -14.58
CA PRO A 330 -22.15 5.46 -15.50
C PRO A 330 -21.27 4.76 -16.55
N TYR A 331 -20.96 5.49 -17.62
CA TYR A 331 -19.95 5.16 -18.61
C TYR A 331 -18.61 5.81 -18.23
N VAL A 332 -17.52 5.12 -18.56
CA VAL A 332 -16.19 5.71 -18.48
C VAL A 332 -16.01 6.64 -19.67
N PHE A 333 -15.66 7.90 -19.40
CA PHE A 333 -15.45 8.91 -20.42
C PHE A 333 -14.20 9.72 -20.07
N ARG A 334 -13.26 9.85 -21.01
CA ARG A 334 -11.97 10.51 -20.74
C ARG A 334 -12.06 12.01 -20.96
N ILE A 335 -11.73 12.79 -19.94
CA ILE A 335 -11.57 14.24 -20.05
C ILE A 335 -10.09 14.56 -19.90
N SER A 336 -9.53 15.27 -20.89
CA SER A 336 -8.15 15.76 -20.86
C SER A 336 -8.07 17.16 -21.47
N ASP A 337 -6.96 17.87 -21.27
CA ASP A 337 -6.75 19.22 -21.87
C ASP A 337 -6.25 19.16 -23.32
N LEU A 338 -6.20 17.96 -23.91
CA LEU A 338 -5.69 17.72 -25.24
C LEU A 338 -6.69 18.22 -26.29
N GLU A 339 -6.17 18.87 -27.34
CA GLU A 339 -6.94 19.00 -28.58
C GLU A 339 -7.20 17.60 -29.10
N ASP A 340 -8.46 17.30 -29.43
CA ASP A 340 -8.84 16.00 -29.93
C ASP A 340 -9.66 16.08 -31.21
N VAL A 341 -9.45 15.08 -32.05
CA VAL A 341 -10.18 14.89 -33.30
C VAL A 341 -10.91 13.54 -33.24
N ASN A 342 -12.00 13.44 -33.97
CA ASN A 342 -12.63 12.16 -34.25
C ASN A 342 -12.05 11.62 -35.55
N GLU A 343 -11.94 10.31 -35.65
CA GLU A 343 -11.61 9.65 -36.91
C GLU A 343 -12.53 10.15 -38.03
N ASP A 344 -11.96 10.37 -39.21
CA ASP A 344 -12.68 10.83 -40.40
C ASP A 344 -12.73 9.78 -41.53
N ASN A 345 -12.09 8.62 -41.33
CA ASN A 345 -11.80 7.63 -42.35
C ASN A 345 -12.66 6.36 -42.23
N ALA A 346 -12.97 5.78 -43.39
CA ALA A 346 -13.44 4.42 -43.51
C ALA A 346 -12.23 3.49 -43.71
N TRP A 347 -12.31 2.25 -43.22
CA TRP A 347 -11.49 1.03 -43.41
C TRP A 347 -10.28 1.02 -44.38
N ALA A 348 -10.36 1.73 -45.51
CA ALA A 348 -9.29 1.83 -46.51
C ALA A 348 -8.95 3.29 -46.75
N ASP A 349 -8.11 3.88 -45.90
CA ASP A 349 -7.66 5.27 -45.98
C ASP A 349 -7.09 5.62 -47.37
N PRO A 350 -7.89 6.26 -48.26
CA PRO A 350 -7.49 6.50 -49.63
C PRO A 350 -6.57 7.73 -49.75
N ASN A 351 -6.47 8.54 -48.71
CA ASN A 351 -5.72 9.80 -48.67
C ASN A 351 -4.44 9.71 -47.81
N GLY A 352 -4.22 8.55 -47.18
CA GLY A 352 -3.13 8.30 -46.25
C GLY A 352 -3.43 8.88 -44.85
N PRO A 353 -2.66 8.45 -43.83
CA PRO A 353 -3.05 8.58 -42.42
C PRO A 353 -3.55 9.97 -42.02
N GLN A 354 -4.71 10.03 -41.36
CA GLN A 354 -5.32 11.29 -40.91
C GLN A 354 -4.35 12.06 -40.00
N PRO A 355 -4.11 13.37 -40.22
CA PRO A 355 -3.28 14.18 -39.33
C PRO A 355 -3.96 14.40 -37.97
N ILE A 356 -3.22 14.16 -36.89
CA ILE A 356 -3.67 14.40 -35.53
C ILE A 356 -2.76 15.40 -34.79
N PRO A 357 -3.29 16.14 -33.81
CA PRO A 357 -2.47 17.00 -32.94
C PRO A 357 -1.47 16.18 -32.13
N ALA A 358 -0.26 16.74 -31.90
CA ALA A 358 0.78 16.13 -31.06
C ALA A 358 1.55 17.24 -30.29
N PRO A 359 1.35 17.41 -28.97
CA PRO A 359 0.45 16.61 -28.13
C PRO A 359 -1.02 16.80 -28.50
N GLY A 360 -1.82 15.75 -28.35
CA GLY A 360 -3.20 15.71 -28.78
C GLY A 360 -3.83 14.33 -28.59
N ALA A 361 -5.09 14.17 -28.97
CA ALA A 361 -5.78 12.88 -28.91
C ALA A 361 -6.63 12.63 -30.15
N VAL A 362 -6.99 11.37 -30.35
CA VAL A 362 -7.94 10.94 -31.38
C VAL A 362 -8.90 9.91 -30.81
N ASN A 363 -10.18 10.03 -31.15
CA ASN A 363 -11.21 9.02 -30.85
C ASN A 363 -11.54 8.27 -32.13
N GLY A 364 -11.60 6.94 -32.07
CA GLY A 364 -11.92 6.11 -33.23
C GLY A 364 -12.70 4.85 -32.90
N VAL A 365 -13.01 4.07 -33.93
CA VAL A 365 -13.77 2.82 -33.90
C VAL A 365 -13.17 1.85 -34.92
N ILE A 366 -12.71 0.69 -34.45
CA ILE A 366 -12.34 -0.43 -35.32
C ILE A 366 -13.65 -1.04 -35.86
N ASP A 367 -14.15 -0.55 -37.00
CA ASP A 367 -15.56 -0.66 -37.40
C ASP A 367 -15.97 -2.07 -37.86
N GLN A 368 -15.02 -2.84 -38.39
CA GLN A 368 -15.28 -4.20 -38.87
C GLN A 368 -14.07 -5.14 -38.68
N PRO A 369 -14.23 -6.46 -38.77
CA PRO A 369 -13.12 -7.40 -38.58
C PRO A 369 -11.94 -7.14 -39.52
N GLY A 370 -10.75 -7.01 -38.94
CA GLY A 370 -9.46 -6.74 -39.58
C GLY A 370 -9.12 -5.26 -39.75
N ASP A 371 -9.88 -4.35 -39.11
CA ASP A 371 -9.75 -2.91 -39.32
C ASP A 371 -8.48 -2.41 -38.64
N SER A 372 -7.90 -1.38 -39.24
CA SER A 372 -6.65 -0.82 -38.80
C SER A 372 -6.62 0.66 -39.07
N ASP A 373 -6.71 1.42 -37.98
CA ASP A 373 -6.70 2.88 -38.07
C ASP A 373 -5.29 3.40 -37.95
N SER A 374 -4.94 4.34 -38.83
CA SER A 374 -3.62 4.94 -38.89
C SER A 374 -3.71 6.46 -38.87
N PHE A 375 -2.99 7.08 -37.94
CA PHE A 375 -2.96 8.53 -37.75
C PHE A 375 -1.54 9.06 -37.86
N ARG A 376 -1.33 10.19 -38.55
CA ARG A 376 0.00 10.82 -38.67
C ARG A 376 0.19 11.97 -37.69
N PHE A 377 1.40 12.10 -37.17
CA PHE A 377 1.85 13.25 -36.40
C PHE A 377 3.30 13.60 -36.75
N THR A 378 3.67 14.87 -36.63
CA THR A 378 5.04 15.35 -36.89
C THR A 378 5.82 15.44 -35.58
N ALA A 379 7.06 14.96 -35.56
CA ALA A 379 7.94 15.08 -34.40
C ALA A 379 9.37 15.47 -34.81
N LYS A 380 10.07 16.19 -33.93
CA LYS A 380 11.48 16.54 -34.10
C LYS A 380 12.39 15.52 -33.43
N LYS A 381 13.62 15.37 -33.93
CA LYS A 381 14.65 14.51 -33.34
C LYS A 381 14.80 14.77 -31.84
N GLY A 382 14.70 13.71 -31.05
CA GLY A 382 14.81 13.74 -29.59
C GLY A 382 13.53 14.18 -28.86
N GLN A 383 12.46 14.55 -29.57
CA GLN A 383 11.17 14.80 -28.96
C GLN A 383 10.58 13.47 -28.45
N VAL A 384 10.03 13.50 -27.23
CA VAL A 384 9.46 12.34 -26.56
C VAL A 384 7.95 12.48 -26.46
N PHE A 385 7.24 11.41 -26.80
CA PHE A 385 5.79 11.28 -26.61
C PHE A 385 5.48 10.02 -25.78
N GLU A 386 4.55 10.15 -24.84
CA GLU A 386 3.85 9.05 -24.19
C GLU A 386 2.54 8.84 -24.96
N ILE A 387 2.47 7.74 -25.72
CA ILE A 387 1.34 7.39 -26.57
C ILE A 387 0.57 6.28 -25.87
N ARG A 388 -0.69 6.53 -25.54
CA ARG A 388 -1.54 5.58 -24.83
C ARG A 388 -2.81 5.30 -25.60
N ALA A 389 -3.13 4.02 -25.79
CA ALA A 389 -4.41 3.59 -26.33
C ALA A 389 -5.33 3.19 -25.17
N HIS A 390 -6.49 3.82 -25.09
CA HIS A 390 -7.55 3.52 -24.13
C HIS A 390 -8.64 2.74 -24.84
N ALA A 391 -8.81 1.47 -24.46
CA ALA A 391 -9.88 0.61 -24.92
C ALA A 391 -10.53 -0.11 -23.74
N ARG A 392 -9.81 -1.06 -23.12
CA ARG A 392 -10.31 -1.80 -21.95
C ARG A 392 -10.53 -0.89 -20.75
N SER A 393 -9.70 0.14 -20.55
CA SER A 393 -9.93 1.12 -19.48
C SER A 393 -11.20 1.96 -19.64
N ILE A 394 -11.71 2.10 -20.87
CA ILE A 394 -12.99 2.76 -21.17
C ILE A 394 -14.14 1.77 -21.43
N ARG A 395 -13.93 0.49 -21.12
CA ARG A 395 -14.93 -0.60 -21.28
C ARG A 395 -15.28 -0.96 -22.72
N SER A 396 -14.37 -0.70 -23.66
CA SER A 396 -14.46 -1.23 -25.02
C SER A 396 -14.17 -2.74 -25.04
N PRO A 397 -14.81 -3.52 -25.94
CA PRO A 397 -14.45 -4.92 -26.17
C PRO A 397 -13.11 -5.08 -26.89
N LEU A 398 -12.58 -4.00 -27.51
CA LEU A 398 -11.32 -4.00 -28.23
C LEU A 398 -10.14 -4.44 -27.35
N ASP A 399 -9.32 -5.34 -27.89
CA ASP A 399 -8.01 -5.71 -27.37
C ASP A 399 -6.94 -5.04 -28.23
N PRO A 400 -6.51 -3.81 -27.92
CA PRO A 400 -5.75 -3.00 -28.85
C PRO A 400 -4.32 -3.51 -29.04
N VAL A 401 -3.81 -3.37 -30.26
CA VAL A 401 -2.38 -3.44 -30.58
C VAL A 401 -1.98 -2.11 -31.20
N LEU A 402 -0.97 -1.47 -30.61
CA LEU A 402 -0.50 -0.15 -31.02
C LEU A 402 0.89 -0.26 -31.63
N ASN A 403 1.09 0.35 -32.80
CA ASN A 403 2.40 0.46 -33.46
C ASN A 403 2.73 1.92 -33.79
N VAL A 404 4.02 2.28 -33.70
CA VAL A 404 4.54 3.57 -34.15
C VAL A 404 5.59 3.32 -35.24
N ALA A 405 5.41 3.93 -36.40
CA ALA A 405 6.29 3.81 -37.55
C ALA A 405 6.71 5.18 -38.08
N ARG A 406 7.83 5.23 -38.81
CA ARG A 406 8.12 6.38 -39.69
C ARG A 406 7.16 6.34 -40.87
N LEU A 407 6.56 7.47 -41.27
CA LEU A 407 5.71 7.50 -42.47
C LEU A 407 6.47 7.00 -43.71
N GLY A 408 5.94 5.95 -44.36
CA GLY A 408 6.58 5.27 -45.50
C GLY A 408 7.77 4.37 -45.14
N GLY A 409 8.05 4.18 -43.84
CA GLY A 409 9.12 3.32 -43.31
C GLY A 409 8.57 2.13 -42.50
N GLY A 410 9.46 1.47 -41.75
CA GLY A 410 9.10 0.35 -40.89
C GLY A 410 8.61 0.77 -39.50
N VAL A 411 8.03 -0.20 -38.77
CA VAL A 411 7.65 -0.06 -37.36
C VAL A 411 8.90 0.16 -36.51
N LEU A 412 8.85 1.17 -35.64
CA LEU A 412 9.91 1.56 -34.71
C LEU A 412 9.62 1.12 -33.27
N ALA A 413 8.35 1.04 -32.89
CA ALA A 413 7.89 0.56 -31.60
C ALA A 413 6.50 -0.07 -31.73
N GLY A 414 6.20 -1.05 -30.89
CA GLY A 414 4.90 -1.70 -30.82
C GLY A 414 4.60 -2.19 -29.40
N ASN A 415 3.33 -2.19 -29.02
CA ASN A 415 2.87 -2.68 -27.73
C ASN A 415 1.41 -3.16 -27.84
N ASP A 416 1.12 -4.29 -27.24
CA ASP A 416 -0.21 -4.91 -27.11
C ASP A 416 -0.71 -4.90 -25.66
N ASP A 417 0.18 -4.96 -24.65
CA ASP A 417 -0.20 -4.88 -23.24
C ASP A 417 0.68 -3.90 -22.43
N ILE A 418 0.08 -3.05 -21.59
CA ILE A 418 0.82 -2.28 -20.56
C ILE A 418 1.42 -3.21 -19.50
N ALA A 419 0.64 -4.20 -19.06
CA ALA A 419 1.02 -5.17 -18.05
C ALA A 419 0.05 -6.36 -18.08
N ALA A 420 0.44 -7.49 -17.49
CA ALA A 420 -0.45 -8.64 -17.34
C ALA A 420 -1.79 -8.24 -16.69
N GLY A 421 -2.90 -8.53 -17.37
CA GLY A 421 -4.26 -8.17 -16.93
C GLY A 421 -4.70 -6.74 -17.25
N ASN A 422 -3.89 -5.96 -17.98
CA ASN A 422 -4.26 -4.65 -18.50
C ASN A 422 -3.95 -4.57 -20.01
N PRO A 423 -4.95 -4.85 -20.87
CA PRO A 423 -4.76 -4.95 -22.32
C PRO A 423 -4.72 -3.59 -23.04
N ASP A 424 -4.78 -2.47 -22.32
CA ASP A 424 -4.51 -1.18 -22.95
C ASP A 424 -3.03 -1.08 -23.35
N CYS A 425 -2.70 -0.31 -24.41
CA CYS A 425 -1.33 -0.13 -24.88
C CYS A 425 -0.68 1.16 -24.36
N PHE A 426 0.64 1.13 -24.18
CA PHE A 426 1.48 2.31 -23.89
C PHE A 426 2.83 2.23 -24.59
N ILE A 427 3.22 3.31 -25.26
CA ILE A 427 4.52 3.46 -25.91
C ILE A 427 5.16 4.79 -25.50
N ALA A 428 6.34 4.74 -24.89
CA ALA A 428 7.22 5.90 -24.74
C ALA A 428 8.11 6.04 -25.99
N PHE A 429 7.71 6.91 -26.92
CA PHE A 429 8.36 7.08 -28.21
C PHE A 429 9.35 8.27 -28.19
N THR A 430 10.60 8.04 -28.55
CA THR A 430 11.59 9.11 -28.82
C THR A 430 11.84 9.19 -30.31
N ALA A 431 11.51 10.33 -30.93
CA ALA A 431 11.68 10.52 -32.37
C ALA A 431 13.17 10.48 -32.78
N PRO A 432 13.62 9.56 -33.66
CA PRO A 432 15.02 9.47 -34.05
C PRO A 432 15.50 10.59 -35.00
N GLU A 433 14.58 11.24 -35.69
CA GLU A 433 14.85 12.27 -36.71
C GLU A 433 13.68 13.27 -36.81
N ASP A 434 13.87 14.35 -37.57
CA ASP A 434 12.80 15.30 -37.88
C ASP A 434 11.93 14.70 -39.00
N ALA A 435 10.70 14.32 -38.68
CA ALA A 435 9.91 13.46 -39.54
C ALA A 435 8.41 13.45 -39.21
N ASP A 436 7.63 12.93 -40.16
CA ASP A 436 6.26 12.46 -39.92
C ASP A 436 6.27 10.99 -39.50
N TYR A 437 5.54 10.71 -38.43
CA TYR A 437 5.35 9.39 -37.87
C TYR A 437 3.88 8.98 -37.99
N VAL A 438 3.63 7.68 -37.97
CA VAL A 438 2.29 7.10 -38.02
C VAL A 438 2.11 6.25 -36.77
N VAL A 439 0.99 6.45 -36.07
CA VAL A 439 0.49 5.53 -35.06
C VAL A 439 -0.62 4.69 -35.70
N THR A 440 -0.52 3.37 -35.58
CA THR A 440 -1.49 2.41 -36.11
C THR A 440 -2.06 1.60 -34.97
N LEU A 441 -3.38 1.46 -34.93
CA LEU A 441 -4.12 0.69 -33.93
C LEU A 441 -5.03 -0.34 -34.62
N TYR A 442 -5.08 -1.56 -34.10
CA TYR A 442 -5.99 -2.62 -34.54
C TYR A 442 -6.27 -3.58 -33.39
N ASP A 443 -7.24 -4.48 -33.55
CA ASP A 443 -7.54 -5.52 -32.54
C ASP A 443 -6.57 -6.71 -32.63
N HIS A 444 -6.09 -7.21 -31.49
CA HIS A 444 -5.14 -8.32 -31.39
C HIS A 444 -5.62 -9.57 -32.15
N LEU A 445 -6.92 -9.87 -32.10
CA LEU A 445 -7.53 -11.03 -32.74
C LEU A 445 -8.14 -10.68 -34.11
N GLY A 446 -7.92 -9.45 -34.60
CA GLY A 446 -8.49 -8.95 -35.86
C GLY A 446 -10.01 -8.80 -35.81
N GLN A 447 -10.60 -8.61 -34.63
CA GLN A 447 -12.03 -8.32 -34.50
C GLN A 447 -12.32 -6.84 -34.81
N GLY A 448 -13.60 -6.50 -34.90
CA GLY A 448 -14.08 -5.14 -35.10
C GLY A 448 -15.60 -5.09 -35.12
N GLY A 449 -16.14 -3.90 -34.88
CA GLY A 449 -17.57 -3.63 -34.81
C GLY A 449 -17.83 -2.21 -34.28
N PRO A 450 -19.08 -1.72 -34.37
CA PRO A 450 -19.42 -0.35 -33.97
C PRO A 450 -19.20 -0.04 -32.48
N GLU A 451 -19.02 -1.08 -31.65
CA GLU A 451 -18.73 -0.97 -30.22
C GLU A 451 -17.23 -0.90 -29.89
N PHE A 452 -16.34 -1.16 -30.85
CA PHE A 452 -14.88 -1.21 -30.67
C PHE A 452 -14.28 0.20 -30.65
N VAL A 453 -14.90 1.08 -29.85
CA VAL A 453 -14.49 2.46 -29.66
C VAL A 453 -13.17 2.50 -28.89
N TYR A 454 -12.28 3.41 -29.27
CA TYR A 454 -11.03 3.67 -28.55
C TYR A 454 -10.71 5.17 -28.50
N ARG A 455 -9.73 5.51 -27.65
CA ARG A 455 -9.09 6.82 -27.65
C ARG A 455 -7.57 6.66 -27.59
N ILE A 456 -6.84 7.30 -28.49
CA ILE A 456 -5.38 7.41 -28.41
C ILE A 456 -5.04 8.79 -27.87
N GLU A 457 -4.24 8.86 -26.80
CA GLU A 457 -3.68 10.11 -26.27
C GLU A 457 -2.18 10.16 -26.53
N LEU A 458 -1.72 11.20 -27.23
CA LEU A 458 -0.31 11.51 -27.45
C LEU A 458 0.05 12.68 -26.53
N THR A 459 0.73 12.39 -25.44
CA THR A 459 1.14 13.39 -24.46
C THR A 459 2.65 13.57 -24.46
N THR A 460 3.13 14.72 -24.00
CA THR A 460 4.56 14.86 -23.65
C THR A 460 4.76 14.41 -22.21
N PRO A 461 5.86 13.70 -21.88
CA PRO A 461 6.13 13.27 -20.52
C PRO A 461 6.08 14.44 -19.52
N LEU A 462 5.12 14.40 -18.59
CA LEU A 462 5.02 15.38 -17.51
C LEU A 462 5.68 14.82 -16.23
N PRO A 463 6.32 15.67 -15.41
CA PRO A 463 6.69 15.27 -14.06
C PRO A 463 5.40 14.91 -13.30
N LYS A 464 5.37 13.72 -12.71
CA LYS A 464 4.22 13.20 -11.97
C LYS A 464 4.68 12.47 -10.71
N VAL A 465 3.92 12.66 -9.64
CA VAL A 465 4.06 11.94 -8.39
C VAL A 465 2.70 11.36 -8.01
N THR A 466 2.64 10.04 -7.80
CA THR A 466 1.44 9.37 -7.29
C THR A 466 1.69 8.96 -5.84
N LEU A 467 0.89 9.51 -4.94
CA LEU A 467 0.91 9.25 -3.51
C LEU A 467 -0.07 8.13 -3.17
N THR A 468 0.42 7.07 -2.55
CA THR A 468 -0.36 5.86 -2.27
C THR A 468 -0.07 5.35 -0.86
N PRO A 469 -1.02 5.47 0.08
CA PRO A 469 -0.95 4.75 1.35
C PRO A 469 -0.95 3.24 1.13
N GLN A 470 -0.62 2.47 2.16
CA GLN A 470 -0.79 1.02 2.10
C GLN A 470 -2.25 0.65 1.77
N ALA A 471 -2.45 -0.23 0.79
CA ALA A 471 -3.79 -0.67 0.39
C ALA A 471 -4.53 -1.38 1.53
N GLU A 472 -5.85 -1.15 1.62
CA GLU A 472 -6.75 -1.82 2.56
C GLU A 472 -7.15 -3.19 1.99
N GLN A 473 -6.53 -4.23 2.52
CA GLN A 473 -6.71 -5.63 2.16
C GLN A 473 -6.95 -6.48 3.41
N LEU A 474 -8.13 -6.35 4.00
CA LEU A 474 -8.44 -6.92 5.32
C LEU A 474 -8.31 -8.44 5.33
N ARG A 475 -8.73 -9.13 4.25
CA ARG A 475 -8.57 -10.60 4.12
C ARG A 475 -7.10 -11.04 4.07
N ARG A 476 -6.19 -10.14 3.69
CA ARG A 476 -4.73 -10.38 3.67
C ARG A 476 -4.03 -9.90 4.95
N GLY A 477 -4.79 -9.49 5.97
CA GLY A 477 -4.27 -9.08 7.27
C GLY A 477 -3.64 -7.69 7.29
N THR A 478 -3.87 -6.86 6.27
CA THR A 478 -3.46 -5.45 6.34
C THR A 478 -4.42 -4.67 7.25
N PRO A 479 -3.93 -3.62 7.95
CA PRO A 479 -4.79 -2.77 8.76
C PRO A 479 -5.85 -2.03 7.94
N ILE A 480 -6.85 -1.48 8.63
CA ILE A 480 -7.78 -0.51 8.05
C ILE A 480 -6.98 0.66 7.45
N GLY A 481 -7.31 1.02 6.22
CA GLY A 481 -6.70 2.09 5.43
C GLY A 481 -7.19 3.48 5.84
N ALA A 482 -7.21 3.75 7.15
CA ALA A 482 -7.55 5.04 7.72
C ALA A 482 -6.75 5.28 9.02
N ALA A 483 -6.51 6.54 9.36
CA ALA A 483 -5.84 6.91 10.61
C ALA A 483 -6.86 7.32 11.68
N SER A 484 -6.82 6.68 12.84
CA SER A 484 -7.55 7.06 14.06
C SER A 484 -6.53 7.48 15.12
N VAL A 485 -6.32 8.79 15.25
CA VAL A 485 -5.28 9.41 16.08
C VAL A 485 -5.84 9.75 17.46
N PRO A 486 -5.35 9.13 18.55
CA PRO A 486 -5.80 9.50 19.89
C PRO A 486 -5.34 10.91 20.26
N GLN A 487 -6.20 11.68 20.96
CA GLN A 487 -5.84 12.96 21.56
C GLN A 487 -4.53 12.86 22.36
N GLY A 488 -3.60 13.79 22.08
CA GLY A 488 -2.28 13.84 22.72
C GLY A 488 -1.31 12.76 22.27
N ASN A 489 -1.63 12.04 21.18
CA ASN A 489 -0.86 10.91 20.69
C ASN A 489 -0.69 10.98 19.16
N ARG A 490 -0.04 9.94 18.62
CA ARG A 490 0.37 9.86 17.22
C ARG A 490 -0.06 8.55 16.59
N GLN A 491 -0.27 8.55 15.28
CA GLN A 491 -0.35 7.32 14.49
C GLN A 491 0.50 7.44 13.23
N ALA A 492 1.30 6.41 12.97
CA ALA A 492 2.11 6.32 11.76
C ALA A 492 1.36 5.56 10.66
N ILE A 493 1.55 6.00 9.41
CA ILE A 493 1.18 5.25 8.21
C ILE A 493 2.37 5.20 7.26
N LEU A 494 2.38 4.23 6.34
CA LEU A 494 3.33 4.21 5.24
C LEU A 494 2.70 4.85 4.01
N VAL A 495 3.44 5.77 3.39
CA VAL A 495 3.05 6.41 2.14
C VAL A 495 4.09 6.09 1.10
N SER A 496 3.65 5.56 -0.03
CA SER A 496 4.46 5.42 -1.23
C SER A 496 4.34 6.65 -2.12
N ALA A 497 5.43 7.04 -2.76
CA ALA A 497 5.49 8.10 -3.75
C ALA A 497 6.06 7.54 -5.06
N GLY A 498 5.18 7.07 -5.95
CA GLY A 498 5.54 6.70 -7.32
C GLY A 498 5.94 7.94 -8.11
N ARG A 499 7.03 7.88 -8.87
CA ARG A 499 7.59 9.02 -9.60
C ARG A 499 7.66 8.70 -11.08
N ALA A 500 7.17 9.60 -11.92
CA ALA A 500 7.41 9.60 -13.35
C ALA A 500 7.98 10.95 -13.76
N ASN A 501 9.10 10.95 -14.50
CA ASN A 501 9.78 12.17 -14.95
C ASN A 501 10.08 13.20 -13.84
N TYR A 502 10.22 12.75 -12.58
CA TYR A 502 10.43 13.62 -11.42
C TYR A 502 11.45 13.05 -10.42
N GLY A 503 12.67 13.56 -10.49
CA GLY A 503 13.82 13.08 -9.72
C GLY A 503 14.20 13.93 -8.50
N GLN A 504 13.29 14.76 -7.98
CA GLN A 504 13.58 15.67 -6.85
C GLN A 504 13.18 15.07 -5.49
N VAL A 505 13.71 15.63 -4.41
CA VAL A 505 13.26 15.33 -3.05
C VAL A 505 11.78 15.73 -2.90
N LEU A 506 10.99 14.95 -2.16
CA LEU A 506 9.57 15.29 -1.92
C LEU A 506 9.38 15.75 -0.49
N HIS A 507 8.60 16.81 -0.34
CA HIS A 507 8.08 17.25 0.94
C HIS A 507 6.58 17.01 0.92
N LEU A 508 6.11 16.04 1.69
CA LEU A 508 4.68 15.74 1.75
C LEU A 508 3.97 16.80 2.62
N LEU A 509 2.77 17.20 2.20
CA LEU A 509 1.83 17.96 3.02
C LEU A 509 0.43 17.34 2.97
N ALA A 510 -0.44 17.77 3.87
CA ALA A 510 -1.84 17.38 3.88
C ALA A 510 -2.73 18.63 3.96
N HIS A 511 -3.80 18.63 3.17
CA HIS A 511 -4.89 19.58 3.26
C HIS A 511 -6.05 18.99 4.07
N ASP A 512 -6.90 19.87 4.61
CA ASP A 512 -8.17 19.51 5.25
C ASP A 512 -8.03 18.55 6.45
N LEU A 513 -6.90 18.62 7.17
CA LEU A 513 -6.70 17.87 8.41
C LEU A 513 -7.77 18.21 9.46
N PRO A 514 -8.17 17.25 10.32
CA PRO A 514 -9.07 17.55 11.43
C PRO A 514 -8.48 18.64 12.34
N PRO A 515 -9.30 19.53 12.95
CA PRO A 515 -8.80 20.59 13.82
C PRO A 515 -7.95 20.05 14.99
N GLY A 516 -6.72 20.55 15.10
CA GLY A 516 -5.75 20.11 16.11
C GLY A 516 -4.89 18.92 15.71
N VAL A 517 -4.98 18.45 14.46
CA VAL A 517 -4.10 17.41 13.88
C VAL A 517 -3.04 18.04 12.98
N VAL A 518 -1.82 17.53 13.06
CA VAL A 518 -0.71 17.88 12.15
C VAL A 518 -0.16 16.64 11.46
N LEU A 519 0.28 16.80 10.21
CA LEU A 519 1.10 15.81 9.50
C LEU A 519 2.59 16.12 9.75
N LYS A 520 3.34 15.13 10.22
CA LYS A 520 4.80 15.11 10.24
C LYS A 520 5.29 14.12 9.21
N ALA A 521 5.98 14.60 8.18
CA ALA A 521 6.54 13.77 7.12
C ALA A 521 8.00 14.18 6.85
N PRO A 522 8.97 13.27 7.02
CA PRO A 522 10.32 13.54 6.60
C PRO A 522 10.41 13.67 5.07
N PRO A 523 11.42 14.37 4.53
CA PRO A 523 11.61 14.45 3.09
C PRO A 523 11.82 13.06 2.50
N PHE A 524 11.18 12.75 1.36
CA PHE A 524 11.45 11.52 0.63
C PHE A 524 12.69 11.74 -0.23
N PRO A 525 13.80 11.01 0.02
CA PRO A 525 14.97 11.07 -0.83
C PRO A 525 14.67 10.67 -2.28
N THR A 526 15.53 11.09 -3.20
CA THR A 526 15.36 10.83 -4.65
C THR A 526 15.40 9.33 -5.01
N ASN A 527 16.02 8.52 -4.15
CA ASN A 527 16.16 7.07 -4.32
C ASN A 527 15.17 6.25 -3.47
N LEU A 528 14.20 6.88 -2.81
CA LEU A 528 13.20 6.20 -2.00
C LEU A 528 11.79 6.69 -2.29
N ASN A 529 10.90 5.70 -2.40
CA ASN A 529 9.50 5.90 -2.74
C ASN A 529 8.57 5.37 -1.66
N LEU A 530 9.05 5.02 -0.46
CA LEU A 530 8.24 4.56 0.66
C LEU A 530 8.85 5.09 1.95
N MET A 531 8.07 5.89 2.69
CA MET A 531 8.48 6.44 3.97
C MET A 531 7.32 6.39 4.97
N PRO A 532 7.62 6.24 6.27
CA PRO A 532 6.64 6.49 7.31
C PRO A 532 6.31 7.99 7.40
N VAL A 533 5.04 8.30 7.66
CA VAL A 533 4.56 9.63 8.02
C VAL A 533 3.68 9.50 9.26
N ILE A 534 3.58 10.57 10.05
CA ILE A 534 2.87 10.57 11.33
C ILE A 534 1.78 11.62 11.33
N PHE A 535 0.58 11.24 11.72
CA PHE A 535 -0.44 12.17 12.18
C PHE A 535 -0.35 12.31 13.69
N GLU A 536 -0.32 13.54 14.18
CA GLU A 536 -0.26 13.87 15.61
C GLU A 536 -1.46 14.74 15.98
N ALA A 537 -2.21 14.32 17.01
CA ALA A 537 -3.33 15.09 17.54
C ALA A 537 -2.91 15.81 18.83
N ALA A 538 -3.23 17.10 18.93
CA ALA A 538 -3.13 17.83 20.19
C ALA A 538 -3.98 17.16 21.29
N PRO A 539 -3.61 17.30 22.58
CA PRO A 539 -4.40 16.75 23.70
C PRO A 539 -5.86 17.23 23.73
N ASP A 540 -6.14 18.40 23.16
CA ASP A 540 -7.45 19.04 23.06
C ASP A 540 -8.01 19.06 21.63
N ALA A 541 -7.41 18.30 20.70
CA ALA A 541 -7.89 18.19 19.33
C ALA A 541 -9.37 17.77 19.30
N ALA A 542 -10.15 18.37 18.40
CA ALA A 542 -11.58 18.11 18.32
C ALA A 542 -11.81 16.66 17.85
N ILE A 543 -12.61 15.90 18.60
CA ILE A 543 -13.04 14.56 18.19
C ILE A 543 -13.92 14.70 16.95
N GLY A 544 -13.60 13.96 15.91
CA GLY A 544 -14.20 14.06 14.59
C GLY A 544 -13.28 13.46 13.55
N ALA A 545 -13.62 13.59 12.27
CA ALA A 545 -12.77 13.13 11.19
C ALA A 545 -12.92 14.01 9.95
N SER A 546 -11.98 13.86 9.02
CA SER A 546 -12.04 14.49 7.72
C SER A 546 -11.47 13.57 6.64
N LEU A 547 -11.84 13.86 5.40
CA LEU A 547 -11.23 13.29 4.21
C LEU A 547 -10.14 14.25 3.73
N ILE A 548 -8.89 13.87 3.95
CA ILE A 548 -7.73 14.72 3.64
C ILE A 548 -7.24 14.46 2.23
N GLN A 549 -6.62 15.49 1.64
CA GLN A 549 -5.83 15.36 0.43
C GLN A 549 -4.34 15.39 0.80
N LEU A 550 -3.59 14.35 0.40
CA LEU A 550 -2.13 14.39 0.45
C LEU A 550 -1.61 15.05 -0.84
N ASP A 551 -0.65 15.96 -0.69
CA ASP A 551 -0.03 16.68 -1.80
C ASP A 551 1.45 16.97 -1.49
N LEU A 552 2.16 17.65 -2.37
CA LEU A 552 3.55 18.06 -2.21
C LEU A 552 3.65 19.54 -1.83
N GLY A 553 4.39 19.80 -0.76
CA GLY A 553 4.86 21.12 -0.40
C GLY A 553 5.97 21.63 -1.30
N PRO A 554 6.28 22.94 -1.21
CA PRO A 554 7.37 23.54 -1.97
C PRO A 554 8.70 22.87 -1.58
N ASP A 555 9.50 22.52 -2.59
CA ASP A 555 10.90 22.15 -2.36
C ASP A 555 11.70 23.44 -2.11
N LEU A 556 11.88 23.75 -0.82
CA LEU A 556 12.63 24.93 -0.38
C LEU A 556 14.13 24.83 -0.72
N THR A 557 14.63 23.64 -1.07
CA THR A 557 16.04 23.43 -1.48
C THR A 557 16.23 23.63 -2.98
N ALA A 558 15.26 23.20 -3.80
CA ALA A 558 15.26 23.40 -5.25
C ALA A 558 14.88 24.83 -5.68
N ALA A 559 14.33 25.66 -4.78
CA ALA A 559 14.07 27.08 -5.04
C ALA A 559 15.33 27.89 -5.44
N SER A 560 16.53 27.33 -5.22
CA SER A 560 17.82 27.91 -5.61
C SER A 560 18.36 27.43 -6.97
N ALA A 561 17.70 26.46 -7.62
CA ALA A 561 18.09 25.98 -8.95
C ALA A 561 17.55 26.91 -10.05
N GLN A 562 18.38 27.20 -11.06
CA GLN A 562 18.00 28.02 -12.21
C GLN A 562 18.09 27.21 -13.52
N PRO A 563 16.98 26.97 -14.23
CA PRO A 563 15.58 27.22 -13.83
C PRO A 563 15.11 26.25 -12.72
N PRO A 564 14.08 26.60 -11.94
CA PRO A 564 13.50 25.69 -10.95
C PRO A 564 12.94 24.45 -11.66
N PRO A 565 12.95 23.27 -11.00
CA PRO A 565 12.35 22.08 -11.58
C PRO A 565 10.85 22.30 -11.83
N PRO A 566 10.29 21.71 -12.90
CA PRO A 566 8.86 21.83 -13.18
C PRO A 566 8.03 21.21 -12.06
N LYS A 567 6.94 21.88 -11.67
CA LYS A 567 6.01 21.35 -10.64
C LYS A 567 5.40 20.04 -11.15
N PRO A 568 5.44 18.94 -10.37
CA PRO A 568 4.82 17.70 -10.79
C PRO A 568 3.30 17.79 -10.70
N VAL A 569 2.61 17.02 -11.54
CA VAL A 569 1.22 16.62 -11.29
C VAL A 569 1.21 15.67 -10.10
N VAL A 570 0.42 15.97 -9.07
CA VAL A 570 0.30 15.13 -7.89
C VAL A 570 -1.05 14.44 -7.90
N GLU A 571 -1.01 13.12 -7.88
CA GLU A 571 -2.19 12.27 -7.76
C GLU A 571 -2.18 11.56 -6.43
N PHE A 572 -3.35 11.41 -5.82
CA PHE A 572 -3.54 10.54 -4.67
C PHE A 572 -4.42 9.37 -5.09
N SER A 573 -4.05 8.16 -4.66
CA SER A 573 -4.85 6.96 -4.88
C SER A 573 -4.74 6.04 -3.68
N HIS A 574 -5.89 5.64 -3.13
CA HIS A 574 -5.98 4.66 -2.07
C HIS A 574 -6.95 3.55 -2.43
N THR A 575 -6.42 2.33 -2.54
CA THR A 575 -7.17 1.14 -2.96
C THR A 575 -7.65 0.35 -1.76
N SER A 576 -8.93 -0.02 -1.76
CA SER A 576 -9.55 -0.96 -0.82
C SER A 576 -10.13 -2.15 -1.60
N THR A 577 -9.66 -3.36 -1.29
CA THR A 577 -10.18 -4.58 -1.94
C THR A 577 -11.38 -5.11 -1.16
N LEU A 578 -12.54 -5.13 -1.81
CA LEU A 578 -13.78 -5.58 -1.19
C LEU A 578 -14.05 -7.06 -1.49
N VAL A 579 -13.83 -7.50 -2.73
CA VAL A 579 -14.09 -8.89 -3.16
C VAL A 579 -12.80 -9.56 -3.61
N TYR A 580 -12.60 -10.76 -3.07
CA TYR A 580 -11.48 -11.65 -3.42
C TYR A 580 -12.01 -12.93 -4.04
N GLY A 581 -11.32 -13.39 -5.09
CA GLY A 581 -11.50 -14.74 -5.63
C GLY A 581 -10.52 -15.75 -5.04
N GLN A 582 -10.40 -16.88 -5.72
CA GLN A 582 -9.44 -17.92 -5.35
C GLN A 582 -8.01 -17.37 -5.29
N ASN A 583 -7.18 -17.93 -4.39
CA ASN A 583 -5.80 -17.50 -4.15
C ASN A 583 -5.64 -16.02 -3.73
N ASN A 584 -6.68 -15.41 -3.16
CA ASN A 584 -6.71 -13.99 -2.75
C ASN A 584 -6.44 -13.01 -3.91
N ILE A 585 -6.84 -13.36 -5.13
CA ILE A 585 -6.85 -12.44 -6.28
C ILE A 585 -7.94 -11.40 -6.06
N SER A 586 -7.65 -10.12 -6.33
CA SER A 586 -8.65 -9.06 -6.28
C SER A 586 -9.60 -9.16 -7.47
N PHE A 587 -10.91 -9.17 -7.21
CA PHE A 587 -11.95 -9.15 -8.22
C PHE A 587 -12.69 -7.81 -8.24
N TRP A 588 -12.87 -7.19 -7.08
CA TRP A 588 -13.50 -5.87 -6.96
C TRP A 588 -12.75 -4.99 -5.96
N ASP A 589 -12.16 -3.93 -6.49
CA ASP A 589 -11.48 -2.86 -5.77
C ASP A 589 -12.27 -1.56 -5.84
N ARG A 590 -12.24 -0.81 -4.74
CA ARG A 590 -12.63 0.61 -4.70
C ARG A 590 -11.38 1.46 -4.59
N VAL A 591 -11.35 2.56 -5.33
CA VAL A 591 -10.26 3.54 -5.30
C VAL A 591 -10.84 4.88 -4.86
N THR A 592 -10.29 5.42 -3.78
CA THR A 592 -10.66 6.73 -3.24
C THR A 592 -9.54 7.75 -3.48
N ASP A 593 -9.91 8.99 -3.75
CA ASP A 593 -9.01 10.12 -4.03
C ASP A 593 -8.69 10.97 -2.78
N ARG A 594 -9.14 10.52 -1.61
CA ARG A 594 -8.85 11.11 -0.29
C ARG A 594 -8.49 10.03 0.73
N TYR A 595 -7.79 10.42 1.79
CA TYR A 595 -7.48 9.56 2.93
C TYR A 595 -8.32 9.97 4.14
N ALA A 596 -8.86 9.01 4.90
CA ALA A 596 -9.64 9.32 6.08
C ALA A 596 -8.75 9.43 7.32
N VAL A 597 -8.83 10.57 8.02
CA VAL A 597 -8.13 10.81 9.30
C VAL A 597 -9.14 11.24 10.35
N GLY A 598 -9.16 10.53 11.47
CA GLY A 598 -10.06 10.77 12.60
C GLY A 598 -9.28 11.00 13.89
N VAL A 599 -9.81 11.86 14.74
CA VAL A 599 -9.37 12.07 16.11
C VAL A 599 -10.27 11.27 17.05
N ILE A 600 -9.66 10.45 17.91
CA ILE A 600 -10.37 9.67 18.93
C ILE A 600 -9.97 10.13 20.32
N GLN A 601 -10.71 9.70 21.34
CA GLN A 601 -10.37 9.96 22.74
C GLN A 601 -8.97 9.46 23.08
N ALA A 602 -8.33 10.14 24.03
CA ALA A 602 -7.02 9.75 24.53
C ALA A 602 -7.00 8.29 25.02
N VAL A 603 -5.89 7.61 24.76
CA VAL A 603 -5.64 6.23 25.17
C VAL A 603 -4.67 6.21 26.36
N PRO A 604 -4.71 5.20 27.24
CA PRO A 604 -4.05 5.27 28.55
C PRO A 604 -2.54 5.00 28.51
N PHE A 605 -1.89 5.19 27.36
CA PHE A 605 -0.44 5.04 27.22
C PHE A 605 0.12 5.86 26.06
N SER A 606 1.42 6.15 26.16
CA SER A 606 2.23 6.74 25.10
C SER A 606 3.62 6.08 25.08
N ILE A 607 4.31 6.18 23.95
CA ILE A 607 5.70 5.70 23.83
C ILE A 607 6.64 6.81 23.36
N ALA A 608 7.92 6.70 23.73
CA ALA A 608 9.01 7.53 23.24
C ALA A 608 10.20 6.64 22.88
N ALA A 609 10.65 6.70 21.63
CA ALA A 609 11.93 6.14 21.24
C ALA A 609 13.04 7.08 21.70
N VAL A 610 14.11 6.53 22.26
CA VAL A 610 15.27 7.32 22.70
C VAL A 610 16.27 7.39 21.55
N GLU A 611 16.55 8.60 21.08
CA GLU A 611 17.50 8.84 19.98
C GLU A 611 18.90 8.33 20.38
N PRO A 612 19.46 7.33 19.67
CA PRO A 612 20.79 6.83 19.96
C PRO A 612 21.86 7.91 19.76
N GLN A 613 22.80 7.99 20.69
CA GLN A 613 23.94 8.90 20.61
C GLN A 613 25.11 8.27 19.85
N ALA A 614 25.20 6.93 19.83
CA ALA A 614 26.14 6.18 19.00
C ALA A 614 25.51 5.69 17.69
N PRO A 615 26.27 5.64 16.58
CA PRO A 615 25.73 5.19 15.30
C PRO A 615 25.56 3.66 15.25
N LEU A 616 24.55 3.21 14.51
CA LEU A 616 24.50 1.83 14.02
C LEU A 616 25.51 1.70 12.87
N VAL A 617 26.57 0.93 13.03
CA VAL A 617 27.58 0.75 11.97
C VAL A 617 27.27 -0.46 11.09
N ARG A 618 27.77 -0.46 9.85
CA ARG A 618 27.68 -1.62 8.94
C ARG A 618 28.21 -2.90 9.57
N ASN A 619 27.54 -4.03 9.30
CA ASN A 619 27.80 -5.32 9.95
C ASN A 619 27.68 -5.27 11.48
N GLY A 620 26.91 -4.30 11.99
CA GLY A 620 26.72 -4.03 13.40
C GLY A 620 25.29 -4.14 13.87
N SER A 621 25.15 -4.01 15.18
CA SER A 621 23.88 -4.09 15.90
C SER A 621 23.74 -2.95 16.89
N LEU A 622 22.51 -2.46 17.08
CA LEU A 622 22.18 -1.39 18.01
C LEU A 622 20.90 -1.76 18.78
N GLU A 623 20.89 -1.54 20.10
CA GLU A 623 19.73 -1.78 20.96
C GLU A 623 18.93 -0.47 21.11
N LEU A 624 17.90 -0.27 20.27
CA LEU A 624 17.10 0.95 20.31
C LEU A 624 16.17 0.93 21.53
N ARG A 625 16.42 1.79 22.52
CA ARG A 625 15.59 1.89 23.72
C ARG A 625 14.28 2.60 23.44
N VAL A 626 13.17 2.03 23.92
CA VAL A 626 11.83 2.60 23.84
C VAL A 626 11.23 2.65 25.24
N GLN A 627 10.73 3.82 25.63
CA GLN A 627 10.09 4.07 26.92
C GLN A 627 8.58 4.14 26.74
N ALA A 628 7.83 3.50 27.64
CA ALA A 628 6.39 3.60 27.74
C ALA A 628 6.00 4.44 28.97
N ARG A 629 5.06 5.36 28.77
CA ARG A 629 4.32 6.02 29.84
C ARG A 629 2.91 5.44 29.86
N ARG A 630 2.44 5.09 31.05
CA ARG A 630 1.10 4.54 31.29
C ARG A 630 0.35 5.48 32.21
N GLU A 631 -0.90 5.76 31.85
CA GLU A 631 -1.80 6.48 32.73
C GLU A 631 -2.33 5.53 33.83
N PRO A 632 -2.71 6.06 35.01
CA PRO A 632 -3.23 5.24 36.10
C PRO A 632 -4.38 4.33 35.65
N GLY A 633 -4.32 3.05 36.00
CA GLY A 633 -5.33 2.05 35.65
C GLY A 633 -5.01 1.21 34.40
N PHE A 634 -3.92 1.49 33.69
CA PHE A 634 -3.46 0.65 32.59
C PHE A 634 -2.09 0.02 32.86
N ASP A 635 -2.05 -1.30 32.92
CA ASP A 635 -0.84 -2.12 33.10
C ASP A 635 -0.64 -3.15 31.97
N GLY A 636 -1.40 -3.04 30.86
CA GLY A 636 -1.36 -4.03 29.79
C GLY A 636 -0.02 -4.10 29.05
N GLU A 637 0.31 -5.26 28.48
CA GLU A 637 1.50 -5.41 27.63
C GLU A 637 1.44 -4.45 26.43
N ILE A 638 2.57 -3.84 26.08
CA ILE A 638 2.71 -3.04 24.85
C ILE A 638 3.65 -3.77 23.90
N THR A 639 3.20 -4.00 22.66
CA THR A 639 4.01 -4.60 21.60
C THR A 639 4.57 -3.51 20.68
N LEU A 640 5.86 -3.55 20.40
CA LEU A 640 6.61 -2.58 19.62
C LEU A 640 7.07 -3.17 18.29
N ASN A 641 7.02 -2.34 17.25
CA ASN A 641 7.53 -2.64 15.92
C ASN A 641 8.14 -1.39 15.26
N LEU A 642 9.12 -1.56 14.38
CA LEU A 642 9.45 -0.54 13.38
C LEU A 642 8.55 -0.77 12.15
N PRO A 643 7.59 0.12 11.83
CA PRO A 643 6.72 -0.04 10.67
C PRO A 643 7.49 0.06 9.35
N TRP A 644 8.65 0.70 9.37
CA TRP A 644 9.57 0.79 8.25
C TRP A 644 11.02 0.70 8.74
N ASN A 645 11.86 0.00 7.98
CA ASN A 645 13.30 -0.11 8.23
C ASN A 645 14.06 0.62 7.12
N PRO A 646 15.12 1.39 7.46
CA PRO A 646 16.02 1.94 6.46
C PRO A 646 16.63 0.85 5.56
N PRO A 647 17.01 1.18 4.30
CA PRO A 647 17.66 0.24 3.41
C PRO A 647 18.89 -0.42 4.04
N GLY A 648 18.93 -1.75 4.01
CA GLY A 648 20.03 -2.53 4.60
C GLY A 648 19.98 -2.67 6.12
N VAL A 649 18.94 -2.17 6.78
CA VAL A 649 18.67 -2.36 8.22
C VAL A 649 17.52 -3.35 8.41
N SER A 650 17.61 -4.16 9.47
CA SER A 650 16.53 -5.01 9.96
C SER A 650 16.30 -4.77 11.44
N SER A 651 15.07 -4.98 11.91
CA SER A 651 14.68 -4.82 13.30
C SER A 651 14.05 -6.09 13.85
N ALA A 652 14.23 -6.34 15.15
CA ALA A 652 13.39 -7.28 15.88
C ALA A 652 11.91 -6.88 15.74
N ARG A 653 11.03 -7.88 15.62
CA ARG A 653 9.57 -7.68 15.50
C ARG A 653 8.87 -8.17 16.76
N ASN A 654 7.73 -7.57 17.07
CA ASN A 654 6.88 -7.91 18.20
C ASN A 654 7.62 -7.85 19.54
N VAL A 655 8.47 -6.84 19.72
CA VAL A 655 9.19 -6.62 20.98
C VAL A 655 8.19 -6.18 22.04
N LYS A 656 8.21 -6.80 23.21
CA LYS A 656 7.21 -6.54 24.26
C LYS A 656 7.80 -5.66 25.36
N ILE A 657 7.02 -4.68 25.81
CA ILE A 657 7.16 -4.06 27.12
C ILE A 657 6.15 -4.78 28.04
N PRO A 658 6.61 -5.69 28.92
CA PRO A 658 5.74 -6.39 29.86
C PRO A 658 4.96 -5.45 30.78
N LYS A 659 3.93 -6.00 31.43
CA LYS A 659 2.99 -5.25 32.29
C LYS A 659 3.65 -4.43 33.41
N ASP A 660 4.73 -4.97 33.97
CA ASP A 660 5.50 -4.45 35.10
C ASP A 660 6.71 -3.59 34.67
N ARG A 661 6.84 -3.31 33.36
CA ARG A 661 7.98 -2.58 32.80
C ARG A 661 7.55 -1.31 32.09
N SER A 662 8.45 -0.33 32.09
CA SER A 662 8.31 0.96 31.42
C SER A 662 9.26 1.13 30.24
N GLU A 663 10.07 0.13 29.91
CA GLU A 663 10.99 0.18 28.78
C GLU A 663 11.29 -1.20 28.20
N ALA A 664 11.69 -1.23 26.93
CA ALA A 664 12.28 -2.37 26.24
C ALA A 664 13.26 -1.88 25.17
N THR A 665 14.05 -2.80 24.60
CA THR A 665 14.96 -2.49 23.49
C THR A 665 14.56 -3.25 22.22
N ILE A 666 14.61 -2.56 21.08
CA ILE A 666 14.46 -3.16 19.76
C ILE A 666 15.85 -3.34 19.17
N THR A 667 16.29 -4.58 18.99
CA THR A 667 17.56 -4.87 18.30
C THR A 667 17.45 -4.48 16.82
N LEU A 668 18.31 -3.58 16.37
CA LEU A 668 18.52 -3.21 14.98
C LEU A 668 19.82 -3.82 14.48
N ASN A 669 19.85 -4.30 13.23
CA ASN A 669 21.05 -4.83 12.59
C ASN A 669 21.25 -4.18 11.22
N ALA A 670 22.46 -3.72 10.91
CA ALA A 670 22.83 -3.19 9.59
C ALA A 670 23.72 -4.19 8.83
N ASN A 671 23.40 -4.44 7.56
CA ASN A 671 24.26 -5.22 6.69
C ASN A 671 25.46 -4.39 6.16
N GLY A 672 26.39 -5.05 5.47
CA GLY A 672 27.59 -4.41 4.92
C GLY A 672 27.34 -3.33 3.85
N ASN A 673 26.14 -3.28 3.27
CA ASN A 673 25.75 -2.35 2.21
C ASN A 673 24.81 -1.24 2.68
N ALA A 674 24.46 -1.19 3.97
CA ALA A 674 23.56 -0.17 4.51
C ALA A 674 24.09 1.25 4.18
N PRO A 675 23.28 2.15 3.59
CA PRO A 675 23.72 3.50 3.26
C PRO A 675 24.13 4.27 4.50
N THR A 676 25.33 4.86 4.46
CA THR A 676 25.88 5.63 5.59
C THR A 676 25.29 7.03 5.59
N GLN A 677 24.16 7.19 6.24
CA GLN A 677 23.44 8.46 6.39
C GLN A 677 22.55 8.40 7.63
N THR A 678 21.90 9.53 7.92
CA THR A 678 20.91 9.62 8.99
C THR A 678 19.51 9.35 8.44
N TRP A 679 18.77 8.47 9.11
CA TRP A 679 17.42 8.10 8.74
C TRP A 679 16.43 8.51 9.84
N PRO A 680 15.34 9.22 9.52
CA PRO A 680 14.25 9.41 10.44
C PRO A 680 13.48 8.09 10.56
N ILE A 681 13.40 7.56 11.78
CA ILE A 681 12.63 6.33 12.07
C ILE A 681 11.56 6.63 13.12
N VAL A 682 10.53 5.80 13.12
CA VAL A 682 9.42 5.85 14.07
C VAL A 682 9.19 4.45 14.65
N VAL A 683 8.78 4.36 15.91
CA VAL A 683 8.34 3.11 16.54
C VAL A 683 6.84 3.11 16.62
N GLU A 684 6.20 2.03 16.19
CA GLU A 684 4.79 1.77 16.40
C GLU A 684 4.60 0.93 17.67
N ALA A 685 3.58 1.26 18.46
CA ALA A 685 3.17 0.50 19.62
C ALA A 685 1.71 0.06 19.48
N THR A 686 1.44 -1.21 19.79
CA THR A 686 0.09 -1.77 19.87
C THR A 686 -0.15 -2.31 21.27
N ALA A 687 -1.34 -2.05 21.83
CA ALA A 687 -1.76 -2.64 23.09
C ALA A 687 -3.23 -3.05 23.02
N SER A 688 -3.55 -4.19 23.65
CA SER A 688 -4.92 -4.66 23.79
C SER A 688 -5.52 -4.11 25.09
N LEU A 689 -6.61 -3.34 24.97
CA LEU A 689 -7.34 -2.73 26.07
C LEU A 689 -8.64 -3.50 26.31
N PRO A 690 -9.11 -3.66 27.57
CA PRO A 690 -10.42 -4.22 27.83
C PRO A 690 -11.52 -3.41 27.13
N ASN A 691 -12.45 -4.08 26.46
CA ASN A 691 -13.61 -3.42 25.87
C ASN A 691 -14.72 -3.29 26.91
N PRO A 692 -15.00 -2.09 27.46
CA PRO A 692 -16.05 -1.93 28.46
C PRO A 692 -17.45 -2.19 27.90
N SER A 693 -17.60 -2.15 26.57
CA SER A 693 -18.87 -2.32 25.87
C SER A 693 -19.06 -3.73 25.32
N ALA A 694 -18.07 -4.62 25.44
CA ALA A 694 -18.21 -5.99 24.97
C ALA A 694 -19.18 -6.79 25.87
N PRO A 695 -20.12 -7.57 25.28
CA PRO A 695 -20.92 -8.51 26.06
C PRO A 695 -20.04 -9.61 26.69
N PRO A 696 -20.49 -10.27 27.78
CA PRO A 696 -19.68 -11.25 28.52
C PRO A 696 -19.08 -12.40 27.69
N ASN A 697 -19.70 -12.73 26.55
CA ASN A 697 -19.27 -13.81 25.65
C ASN A 697 -18.80 -13.30 24.27
N ALA A 698 -18.41 -12.03 24.17
CA ALA A 698 -17.91 -11.47 22.91
C ALA A 698 -16.66 -12.22 22.44
N ARG A 699 -16.59 -12.53 21.15
CA ARG A 699 -15.36 -13.10 20.54
C ARG A 699 -14.18 -12.13 20.58
N THR A 700 -14.44 -10.82 20.69
CA THR A 700 -13.47 -9.73 20.74
C THR A 700 -13.62 -8.93 22.05
N PRO A 701 -13.22 -9.50 23.20
CA PRO A 701 -13.37 -8.85 24.50
C PRO A 701 -12.40 -7.68 24.70
N ASN A 702 -11.39 -7.56 23.83
CA ASN A 702 -10.37 -6.52 23.88
C ASN A 702 -10.36 -5.68 22.59
N ILE A 703 -9.79 -4.49 22.69
CA ILE A 703 -9.60 -3.51 21.64
C ILE A 703 -8.11 -3.36 21.39
N ASP A 704 -7.66 -3.59 20.18
CA ASP A 704 -6.28 -3.30 19.80
C ASP A 704 -6.15 -1.83 19.40
N VAL A 705 -5.37 -1.09 20.17
CA VAL A 705 -5.05 0.32 19.93
C VAL A 705 -3.63 0.43 19.44
N ARG A 706 -3.44 1.24 18.39
CA ARG A 706 -2.16 1.46 17.72
C ARG A 706 -1.77 2.93 17.79
N ILE A 707 -0.58 3.20 18.30
CA ILE A 707 0.02 4.54 18.39
C ILE A 707 1.45 4.53 17.86
N ALA A 708 2.07 5.70 17.73
CA ALA A 708 3.45 5.85 17.31
C ALA A 708 4.26 6.74 18.26
N SER A 709 5.59 6.57 18.27
CA SER A 709 6.51 7.57 18.81
C SER A 709 6.56 8.81 17.93
N ASP A 710 7.28 9.85 18.35
CA ASP A 710 7.76 10.87 17.41
C ASP A 710 8.90 10.30 16.55
N PHE A 711 9.32 11.03 15.52
CA PHE A 711 10.54 10.70 14.78
C PHE A 711 11.78 10.85 15.65
N ILE A 712 12.71 9.91 15.50
CA ILE A 712 14.09 10.01 15.99
C ILE A 712 15.07 9.79 14.84
N ASN A 713 16.29 10.29 15.00
CA ASN A 713 17.35 10.05 14.03
C ASN A 713 18.10 8.75 14.34
N LEU A 714 18.20 7.87 13.33
CA LEU A 714 19.11 6.74 13.34
C LEU A 714 20.26 7.02 12.37
N THR A 715 21.45 7.28 12.92
CA THR A 715 22.66 7.46 12.12
C THR A 715 23.28 6.11 11.78
N ILE A 716 23.46 5.84 10.49
CA ILE A 716 24.20 4.68 10.00
C ILE A 716 25.63 5.08 9.63
N GLY A 717 26.61 4.42 10.25
CA GLY A 717 28.03 4.73 10.10
C GLY A 717 28.89 3.60 9.53
N THR A 718 30.17 3.89 9.36
CA THR A 718 31.20 2.87 9.08
C THR A 718 31.77 2.31 10.38
N PRO A 719 32.20 1.04 10.43
CA PRO A 719 32.94 0.49 11.55
C PRO A 719 34.20 1.30 11.87
N HIS A 720 34.66 1.24 13.12
CA HIS A 720 35.89 1.90 13.54
C HIS A 720 37.16 1.17 13.09
N LEU A 721 37.10 -0.16 13.11
CA LEU A 721 38.21 -1.05 12.81
C LEU A 721 37.79 -2.04 11.73
N SER A 722 38.72 -2.46 10.90
CA SER A 722 38.65 -3.73 10.17
C SER A 722 39.72 -4.68 10.67
N LEU A 723 39.53 -5.96 10.36
CA LEU A 723 40.41 -7.03 10.76
C LEU A 723 40.63 -7.98 9.58
N ALA A 724 41.89 -8.35 9.35
CA ALA A 724 42.27 -9.37 8.39
C ALA A 724 43.10 -10.46 9.10
N SER A 725 42.60 -11.70 9.12
CA SER A 725 43.32 -12.84 9.68
C SER A 725 43.74 -13.83 8.60
N LYS A 726 44.79 -14.60 8.88
CA LYS A 726 45.21 -15.74 8.05
C LYS A 726 44.66 -17.03 8.64
N PRO A 727 44.41 -18.08 7.82
CA PRO A 727 44.02 -19.38 8.35
C PRO A 727 45.03 -19.88 9.39
N ALA A 728 44.54 -20.40 10.50
CA ALA A 728 45.34 -20.94 11.58
C ALA A 728 44.92 -22.38 11.87
N GLY A 729 45.81 -23.19 12.45
CA GLY A 729 45.43 -24.52 12.87
C GLY A 729 46.35 -25.14 13.91
N GLY A 730 45.85 -26.17 14.58
CA GLY A 730 46.59 -26.91 15.60
C GLY A 730 45.83 -28.16 16.03
N GLU A 731 46.43 -28.91 16.95
CA GLU A 731 45.90 -30.20 17.40
C GLU A 731 44.86 -30.04 18.53
N GLN A 732 43.92 -30.98 18.62
CA GLN A 732 43.01 -31.09 19.76
C GLN A 732 43.77 -31.11 21.09
N GLY A 733 43.25 -30.40 22.10
CA GLY A 733 43.86 -30.31 23.43
C GLY A 733 45.05 -29.35 23.51
N LYS A 734 45.40 -28.65 22.42
CA LYS A 734 46.42 -27.61 22.39
C LYS A 734 45.83 -26.22 22.12
N GLU A 735 46.65 -25.21 22.35
CA GLU A 735 46.32 -23.82 22.06
C GLU A 735 46.56 -23.53 20.56
N ILE A 736 45.61 -22.83 19.93
CA ILE A 736 45.73 -22.35 18.55
C ILE A 736 45.77 -20.83 18.59
N PHE A 737 46.80 -20.23 17.98
CA PHE A 737 46.96 -18.78 17.92
C PHE A 737 46.52 -18.27 16.54
N VAL A 738 45.51 -17.40 16.54
CA VAL A 738 45.01 -16.73 15.33
C VAL A 738 45.53 -15.30 15.34
N ALA A 739 46.56 -15.03 14.55
CA ALA A 739 47.08 -13.68 14.34
C ALA A 739 46.21 -12.93 13.32
N ALA A 740 45.92 -11.66 13.60
CA ALA A 740 45.15 -10.77 12.75
C ALA A 740 45.74 -9.37 12.71
N GLU A 741 45.72 -8.77 11.52
CA GLU A 741 46.08 -7.38 11.27
C GLU A 741 44.83 -6.51 11.47
N LEU A 742 44.97 -5.43 12.24
CA LEU A 742 43.94 -4.44 12.50
C LEU A 742 44.22 -3.18 11.68
N SER A 743 43.18 -2.64 11.04
CA SER A 743 43.26 -1.36 10.33
C SER A 743 42.23 -0.39 10.87
N LYS A 744 42.67 0.84 11.20
CA LYS A 744 41.79 1.92 11.63
C LYS A 744 41.05 2.52 10.44
N ILE A 745 39.72 2.52 10.53
CA ILE A 745 38.81 3.15 9.56
C ILE A 745 38.33 4.50 10.09
N ARG A 746 37.94 4.55 11.37
CA ARG A 746 37.47 5.77 12.06
C ARG A 746 38.14 5.88 13.43
N ASP A 747 38.42 7.10 13.86
CA ASP A 747 38.95 7.38 15.20
C ASP A 747 37.95 6.99 16.28
N PHE A 748 38.46 6.51 17.42
CA PHE A 748 37.69 6.24 18.63
C PHE A 748 38.57 6.47 19.87
N GLU A 749 37.93 6.81 20.99
CA GLU A 749 38.60 6.99 22.28
C GLU A 749 38.45 5.73 23.14
N GLY A 750 39.42 5.50 24.04
CA GLY A 750 39.42 4.36 24.96
C GLY A 750 39.90 3.03 24.34
N GLU A 751 39.23 1.94 24.69
CA GLU A 751 39.60 0.57 24.30
C GLU A 751 38.44 -0.10 23.55
N ALA A 752 38.76 -0.84 22.50
CA ALA A 752 37.85 -1.76 21.83
C ALA A 752 37.96 -3.15 22.45
N LEU A 753 36.83 -3.73 22.87
CA LEU A 753 36.75 -5.12 23.30
C LEU A 753 36.44 -6.01 22.10
N ILE A 754 37.23 -7.05 21.89
CA ILE A 754 37.06 -8.03 20.81
C ILE A 754 36.74 -9.41 21.39
N GLU A 755 35.62 -9.98 20.98
CA GLU A 755 35.16 -11.32 21.38
C GLU A 755 34.97 -12.20 20.16
N LEU A 756 35.35 -13.48 20.25
CA LEU A 756 35.14 -14.42 19.15
C LEU A 756 33.80 -15.14 19.28
N LEU A 757 32.96 -15.02 18.26
CA LEU A 757 31.66 -15.69 18.14
C LEU A 757 31.74 -16.82 17.10
N GLY A 758 30.85 -17.81 17.23
CA GLY A 758 30.81 -18.95 16.30
C GLY A 758 31.97 -19.93 16.48
N LEU A 759 32.57 -19.97 17.68
CA LEU A 759 33.61 -20.94 17.99
C LEU A 759 33.05 -22.38 17.98
N PRO A 760 33.82 -23.38 17.52
CA PRO A 760 33.40 -24.78 17.56
C PRO A 760 33.10 -25.24 18.99
N HIS A 761 32.25 -26.27 19.12
CA HIS A 761 31.97 -26.89 20.42
C HIS A 761 33.27 -27.24 21.16
N GLN A 762 33.35 -26.95 22.46
CA GLN A 762 34.55 -27.16 23.29
C GLN A 762 35.79 -26.34 22.85
N VAL A 763 35.59 -25.19 22.21
CA VAL A 763 36.66 -24.21 21.95
C VAL A 763 36.27 -22.89 22.60
N SER A 764 37.23 -22.24 23.26
CA SER A 764 37.03 -20.95 23.94
C SER A 764 38.13 -19.96 23.61
N CYS A 765 37.83 -18.68 23.76
CA CYS A 765 38.77 -17.58 23.61
C CYS A 765 38.39 -16.48 24.59
N GLU A 766 39.36 -16.00 25.38
CA GLU A 766 39.14 -14.86 26.26
C GLU A 766 39.02 -13.56 25.44
N PRO A 767 38.17 -12.60 25.86
CA PRO A 767 38.06 -11.30 25.19
C PRO A 767 39.39 -10.54 25.18
N VAL A 768 39.71 -9.91 24.04
CA VAL A 768 40.95 -9.13 23.87
C VAL A 768 40.62 -7.64 23.81
N LYS A 769 41.39 -6.81 24.52
CA LYS A 769 41.25 -5.35 24.48
C LYS A 769 42.34 -4.73 23.60
N VAL A 770 41.95 -3.82 22.72
CA VAL A 770 42.88 -3.11 21.84
C VAL A 770 42.62 -1.60 21.87
N LYS A 771 43.67 -0.81 21.60
CA LYS A 771 43.58 0.65 21.49
C LYS A 771 43.56 1.08 20.02
N ALA A 772 43.24 2.34 19.75
CA ALA A 772 43.14 2.86 18.39
C ALA A 772 44.45 2.79 17.56
N ASP A 773 45.60 2.71 18.23
CA ASP A 773 46.93 2.57 17.62
C ASP A 773 47.41 1.11 17.51
N THR A 774 46.61 0.14 17.98
CA THR A 774 46.94 -1.28 17.89
C THR A 774 46.79 -1.78 16.45
N THR A 775 47.89 -2.26 15.84
CA THR A 775 47.92 -2.72 14.44
C THR A 775 47.83 -4.23 14.29
N GLU A 776 48.07 -5.00 15.35
CA GLU A 776 48.03 -6.46 15.34
C GLU A 776 47.38 -6.98 16.62
N VAL A 777 46.63 -8.08 16.49
CA VAL A 777 46.02 -8.79 17.62
C VAL A 777 46.17 -10.29 17.41
N THR A 778 46.38 -11.03 18.50
CA THR A 778 46.42 -12.50 18.46
C THR A 778 45.35 -13.08 19.37
N PHE A 779 44.46 -13.89 18.82
CA PHE A 779 43.47 -14.62 19.58
C PHE A 779 44.02 -15.98 19.98
N LYS A 780 43.96 -16.28 21.27
CA LYS A 780 44.37 -17.56 21.84
C LYS A 780 43.13 -18.44 21.99
N LEU A 781 43.01 -19.44 21.11
CA LEU A 781 41.94 -20.44 21.18
C LEU A 781 42.40 -21.62 22.02
N THR A 782 41.64 -21.95 23.06
CA THR A 782 41.87 -23.16 23.87
C THR A 782 40.97 -24.28 23.37
N THR A 783 41.58 -25.37 22.88
CA THR A 783 40.87 -26.59 22.45
C THR A 783 40.98 -27.68 23.51
N THR A 784 40.05 -28.63 23.49
CA THR A 784 40.06 -29.84 24.32
C THR A 784 40.23 -31.09 23.45
N THR A 785 40.41 -32.25 24.09
CA THR A 785 40.44 -33.55 23.38
C THR A 785 39.10 -33.88 22.70
N ALA A 786 38.01 -33.19 23.06
CA ALA A 786 36.67 -33.35 22.48
C ALA A 786 36.33 -32.27 21.43
N SER A 787 37.21 -31.29 21.16
CA SER A 787 36.96 -30.26 20.15
C SER A 787 36.80 -30.90 18.76
N PRO A 788 35.77 -30.55 17.97
CA PRO A 788 35.54 -31.15 16.66
C PRO A 788 36.74 -30.98 15.71
N VAL A 789 37.14 -32.08 15.07
CA VAL A 789 38.22 -32.09 14.07
C VAL A 789 37.69 -31.60 12.73
N GLY A 790 38.49 -30.82 12.01
CA GLY A 790 38.16 -30.32 10.68
C GLY A 790 38.42 -28.83 10.53
N GLN A 791 37.99 -28.30 9.39
CA GLN A 791 38.07 -26.87 9.09
C GLN A 791 36.78 -26.17 9.53
N HIS A 792 36.91 -25.24 10.46
CA HIS A 792 35.81 -24.46 11.01
C HIS A 792 35.75 -23.09 10.35
N LYS A 793 34.63 -22.81 9.68
CA LYS A 793 34.34 -21.55 8.99
C LYS A 793 33.27 -20.78 9.75
N GLY A 794 33.14 -19.47 9.50
CA GLY A 794 32.07 -18.65 10.09
C GLY A 794 32.36 -18.13 11.50
N ILE A 795 33.61 -18.17 11.95
CA ILE A 795 34.03 -17.51 13.19
C ILE A 795 34.05 -15.99 12.95
N LEU A 796 33.45 -15.23 13.86
CA LEU A 796 33.36 -13.77 13.78
C LEU A 796 34.10 -13.13 14.96
N ALA A 797 34.78 -12.02 14.71
CA ALA A 797 35.28 -11.13 15.75
C ALA A 797 34.25 -10.01 15.98
N ARG A 798 33.60 -10.02 17.15
CA ARG A 798 32.70 -8.96 17.62
C ARG A 798 33.52 -7.88 18.31
N PHE A 799 33.47 -6.67 17.76
CA PHE A 799 34.02 -5.46 18.36
C PHE A 799 32.94 -4.75 19.17
N THR A 800 33.30 -4.25 20.35
CA THR A 800 32.48 -3.34 21.16
C THR A 800 33.33 -2.13 21.55
N ILE A 801 32.90 -0.93 21.17
CA ILE A 801 33.59 0.34 21.42
C ILE A 801 32.59 1.30 22.06
N GLN A 802 32.98 2.02 23.11
CA GLN A 802 32.09 3.01 23.73
C GLN A 802 32.22 4.36 23.02
N GLU A 803 31.10 4.92 22.55
CA GLU A 803 31.01 6.26 21.93
C GLU A 803 29.84 7.00 22.57
N HIS A 804 30.09 8.19 23.12
CA HIS A 804 29.08 8.99 23.84
C HIS A 804 28.32 8.23 24.96
N GLY A 805 28.96 7.23 25.57
CA GLY A 805 28.36 6.41 26.63
C GLY A 805 27.50 5.23 26.14
N GLU A 806 27.47 4.98 24.83
CA GLU A 806 26.74 3.87 24.20
C GLU A 806 27.71 2.94 23.44
N PRO A 807 27.44 1.62 23.40
CA PRO A 807 28.29 0.68 22.70
C PRO A 807 28.02 0.67 21.19
N VAL A 808 29.05 0.92 20.39
CA VAL A 808 29.11 0.60 18.96
C VAL A 808 29.58 -0.84 18.79
N VAL A 809 28.68 -1.70 18.31
CA VAL A 809 28.93 -3.14 18.13
C VAL A 809 28.98 -3.50 16.65
N PHE A 810 30.02 -4.22 16.22
CA PHE A 810 30.11 -4.75 14.85
C PHE A 810 30.92 -6.03 14.74
N ASN A 811 30.67 -6.80 13.68
CA ASN A 811 31.29 -8.09 13.45
C ASN A 811 32.19 -8.05 12.21
N VAL A 812 33.34 -8.70 12.30
CA VAL A 812 34.25 -8.96 11.18
C VAL A 812 34.53 -10.46 11.07
N GLY A 813 34.44 -11.03 9.87
CA GLY A 813 34.71 -12.45 9.66
C GLY A 813 36.19 -12.79 9.81
N LEU A 814 36.49 -13.93 10.45
CA LEU A 814 37.82 -14.50 10.51
C LEU A 814 38.06 -15.54 9.41
N ALA A 815 39.32 -15.70 9.03
CA ALA A 815 39.75 -16.84 8.24
C ALA A 815 39.47 -18.17 8.97
N PRO A 816 39.28 -19.28 8.23
CA PRO A 816 38.95 -20.57 8.84
C PRO A 816 40.02 -21.08 9.80
N VAL A 817 39.61 -21.74 10.88
CA VAL A 817 40.49 -22.39 11.86
C VAL A 817 40.43 -23.91 11.66
N ARG A 818 41.58 -24.56 11.50
CA ARG A 818 41.69 -26.01 11.36
C ARG A 818 42.07 -26.66 12.68
N ILE A 819 41.29 -27.65 13.12
CA ILE A 819 41.60 -28.48 14.28
C ILE A 819 41.93 -29.88 13.79
N ASP A 820 43.15 -30.34 14.05
CA ASP A 820 43.65 -31.64 13.63
C ASP A 820 43.64 -32.64 14.81
N LYS A 821 43.52 -33.94 14.54
CA LYS A 821 43.74 -34.96 15.59
C LYS A 821 45.22 -34.95 16.03
N PRO A 822 45.53 -35.19 17.30
CA PRO A 822 46.91 -35.33 17.75
C PRO A 822 47.60 -36.45 16.97
N ALA A 823 48.83 -36.22 16.51
CA ALA A 823 49.61 -37.26 15.84
C ALA A 823 49.78 -38.49 16.76
N PRO A 824 49.63 -39.73 16.26
CA PRO A 824 49.86 -40.92 17.06
C PRO A 824 51.31 -40.94 17.57
N ALA A 825 51.50 -41.30 18.84
CA ALA A 825 52.82 -41.35 19.47
C ALA A 825 53.78 -42.25 18.68
N PRO A 826 55.05 -41.86 18.48
CA PRO A 826 56.02 -42.72 17.81
C PRO A 826 56.21 -44.02 18.58
N VAL A 827 56.11 -45.15 17.87
CA VAL A 827 56.33 -46.49 18.43
C VAL A 827 57.80 -46.60 18.87
N GLN A 828 58.03 -46.81 20.16
CA GLN A 828 59.37 -47.02 20.73
C GLN A 828 59.93 -48.38 20.29
N THR A 829 61.05 -48.39 19.57
CA THR A 829 61.91 -49.56 19.39
C THR A 829 63.01 -49.58 20.47
N ALA A 830 63.27 -50.77 21.02
CA ALA A 830 64.16 -51.04 22.17
C ALA A 830 65.68 -50.87 21.85
N PRO A 831 66.55 -50.65 22.86
CA PRO A 831 67.89 -50.10 22.68
C PRO A 831 69.02 -51.14 22.60
N THR A 832 70.07 -50.81 21.83
CA THR A 832 71.34 -51.58 21.73
C THR A 832 72.53 -50.63 22.00
N PRO A 833 73.62 -51.06 22.67
CA PRO A 833 74.57 -50.16 23.33
C PRO A 833 75.67 -49.60 22.40
N GLN A 834 76.08 -48.35 22.67
CA GLN A 834 77.16 -47.61 21.99
C GLN A 834 78.55 -48.16 22.33
N PRO A 835 79.56 -47.98 21.44
CA PRO A 835 80.48 -46.86 21.69
C PRO A 835 81.12 -46.17 20.45
N GLN A 836 81.58 -44.95 20.76
CA GLN A 836 82.70 -44.16 20.20
C GLN A 836 82.42 -43.06 19.14
N ALA A 837 82.79 -41.84 19.57
CA ALA A 837 82.77 -40.54 18.89
C ALA A 837 83.91 -40.41 17.87
N GLN A 838 83.75 -39.67 16.76
CA GLN A 838 84.01 -38.22 16.58
C GLN A 838 83.85 -37.88 15.07
N PRO A 839 83.82 -36.61 14.61
CA PRO A 839 83.67 -35.33 15.32
C PRO A 839 82.46 -34.49 14.81
N ALA A 840 82.11 -33.44 15.56
CA ALA A 840 81.10 -32.46 15.19
C ALA A 840 81.50 -31.66 13.93
N GLN A 841 80.55 -31.47 13.01
CA GLN A 841 80.57 -30.41 12.01
C GLN A 841 79.61 -29.28 12.40
N PRO A 842 79.92 -28.01 12.09
CA PRO A 842 79.19 -26.86 12.62
C PRO A 842 77.82 -26.76 11.97
N GLN A 843 76.75 -26.59 12.76
CA GLN A 843 75.48 -26.14 12.23
C GLN A 843 75.63 -24.69 11.76
N THR A 844 75.78 -24.53 10.45
CA THR A 844 75.71 -23.28 9.73
C THR A 844 74.28 -22.72 9.79
N LYS A 845 74.17 -21.39 9.90
CA LYS A 845 72.90 -20.65 9.83
C LYS A 845 72.05 -21.13 8.64
N PRO A 846 70.72 -21.33 8.81
CA PRO A 846 69.86 -21.62 7.67
C PRO A 846 69.84 -20.40 6.72
N LEU A 847 70.10 -20.68 5.43
CA LEU A 847 70.18 -19.68 4.35
C LEU A 847 68.89 -18.88 4.25
N SER A 848 69.03 -17.58 3.97
CA SER A 848 67.87 -16.69 3.77
C SER A 848 67.10 -17.07 2.51
N ARG A 849 65.79 -16.76 2.48
CA ARG A 849 64.90 -17.05 1.33
C ARG A 849 65.42 -16.48 0.00
N LEU A 850 66.21 -15.41 0.05
CA LEU A 850 66.82 -14.77 -1.13
C LEU A 850 68.03 -15.56 -1.68
N GLU A 851 68.78 -16.25 -0.82
CA GLU A 851 69.89 -17.13 -1.23
C GLU A 851 69.37 -18.48 -1.74
N GLN A 852 68.28 -19.00 -1.15
CA GLN A 852 67.57 -20.17 -1.66
C GLN A 852 66.99 -19.92 -3.07
N LEU A 853 66.39 -18.75 -3.30
CA LEU A 853 65.88 -18.35 -4.63
C LEU A 853 67.02 -18.18 -5.66
N ARG A 854 68.21 -17.74 -5.25
CA ARG A 854 69.40 -17.68 -6.14
C ARG A 854 69.92 -19.06 -6.51
N LEU A 855 69.93 -20.00 -5.56
CA LEU A 855 70.31 -21.40 -5.80
C LEU A 855 69.28 -22.14 -6.66
N GLU A 856 67.98 -21.92 -6.44
CA GLU A 856 66.92 -22.45 -7.31
C GLU A 856 66.97 -21.87 -8.73
N TYR A 857 67.31 -20.58 -8.87
CA TYR A 857 67.50 -19.95 -10.18
C TYR A 857 68.72 -20.51 -10.92
N GLN A 858 69.84 -20.72 -10.21
CA GLN A 858 71.04 -21.36 -10.78
C GLN A 858 70.80 -22.84 -11.13
N ALA A 859 70.04 -23.58 -10.32
CA ALA A 859 69.64 -24.96 -10.61
C ALA A 859 68.69 -25.05 -11.82
N ARG A 860 67.76 -24.09 -11.98
CA ARG A 860 66.90 -23.97 -13.18
C ARG A 860 67.68 -23.59 -14.44
N GLN A 861 68.71 -22.76 -14.32
CA GLN A 861 69.60 -22.40 -15.43
C GLN A 861 70.48 -23.59 -15.85
N ALA A 862 71.02 -24.36 -14.89
CA ALA A 862 71.78 -25.59 -15.15
C ALA A 862 70.91 -26.68 -15.79
N ALA A 863 69.66 -26.87 -15.31
CA ALA A 863 68.70 -27.81 -15.89
C ALA A 863 68.21 -27.40 -17.30
N ARG A 864 68.14 -26.09 -17.61
CA ARG A 864 67.87 -25.58 -18.96
C ARG A 864 69.06 -25.78 -19.91
N ALA A 865 70.28 -25.67 -19.42
CA ALA A 865 71.50 -25.90 -20.19
C ALA A 865 71.77 -27.39 -20.48
N GLU A 866 71.32 -28.30 -19.61
CA GLU A 866 71.33 -29.75 -19.88
C GLU A 866 70.20 -30.18 -20.84
N LYS A 867 68.99 -29.60 -20.73
CA LYS A 867 67.88 -29.89 -21.67
C LYS A 867 68.13 -29.37 -23.09
N ALA A 868 68.90 -28.30 -23.26
CA ALA A 868 69.29 -27.77 -24.58
C ALA A 868 70.43 -28.57 -25.27
N LYS A 869 71.01 -29.58 -24.60
CA LYS A 869 72.01 -30.49 -25.17
C LYS A 869 71.46 -31.87 -25.54
N ALA A 870 70.18 -32.16 -25.28
CA ALA A 870 69.60 -33.51 -25.39
C ALA A 870 68.50 -33.67 -26.46
N ASP A 871 68.16 -32.66 -27.26
CA ASP A 871 67.18 -32.82 -28.35
C ASP A 871 67.36 -31.80 -29.49
N PRO A 872 68.03 -32.16 -30.61
CA PRO A 872 68.25 -31.27 -31.75
C PRO A 872 67.41 -31.70 -32.95
N GLN A 873 66.08 -31.66 -32.89
CA GLN A 873 65.22 -31.59 -34.10
C GLN A 873 63.78 -31.26 -33.74
N GLY A 874 63.32 -30.09 -34.19
CA GLY A 874 61.99 -29.57 -33.89
C GLY A 874 60.90 -30.06 -34.84
N GLN A 875 59.68 -30.11 -34.32
CA GLN A 875 58.47 -29.86 -35.10
C GLN A 875 57.38 -29.29 -34.17
N PRO A 876 56.64 -28.25 -34.60
CA PRO A 876 55.68 -27.56 -33.74
C PRO A 876 54.27 -28.19 -33.83
N PRO A 877 53.51 -28.24 -32.72
CA PRO A 877 52.06 -28.40 -32.78
C PRO A 877 51.32 -27.07 -32.53
N PRO A 878 50.02 -27.02 -32.86
CA PRO A 878 49.36 -25.84 -33.44
C PRO A 878 48.57 -25.01 -32.43
N SER A 879 48.26 -23.77 -32.82
CA SER A 879 47.36 -22.85 -32.12
C SER A 879 45.97 -23.45 -31.92
N PRO A 880 45.34 -23.16 -30.77
CA PRO A 880 44.27 -22.16 -30.75
C PRO A 880 44.70 -20.84 -30.14
#